data_AF-A0A1Q6RVC7-F1
#
_entry.id   AF-A0A1Q6RVC7-F1
#
_cell.length_a   1.000
_cell.length_b   1.000
_cell.length_c   1.000
_cell.angle_alpha   90.00
_cell.angle_beta   90.00
_cell.angle_gamma   90.00
#
_symmetry.space_group_name_H-M   'P 1'
#
loop_
_entity.id
_entity.type
_entity.pdbx_description
1 polymer ?
#
loop_
_entity_poly.entity_id
_entity_poly.type
_entity_poly.pdbx_seq_one_letter_code
_entity_poly.pdbx_strand_id
1 'polypeptide(L)'
;MIQGRQKMKNGLYPFFWQHGEEHAILSEYMDKIAESGMKGVCIEARPHPDFVGDQWWSDLDLILAKAKENEMKVWILDDSHFPTGYANGKVKECYPQYLKKYLAMRRYDVQGPMRRMRIDLKLLKGRPWDKPDPEQEILKVYMAKRISRYTEPGDPINAETLTDITECMDMEKRLLTLDVKDGAWSIFILYLTRKGGEEATKDYLNPLIKEATQVLIDEVYEPHYAHYKNDFGTLIEGFFSDEPRFGNEKGTEARIGSDMVLPWREGLEKELGFDAKYLPLLWVNANGAEAEIRYQYMDLITKLYRDNFTNVLSDWCHAHGVMYLGHTIEDNGAHARLGYGTGHYFRGQETMDYAGIDVIGGQIVPGMNYHHDAFNTGGSNGEFYHYALAKLASSAAHLDPLKNGNSMCEAFGAYGWNEGLKMMKWIADHLIVRGINHIVPHAFDPKKFPDFDCPPHFYAHGMNPQFRYFSTFSNYVNRLMELFRDGTHPAKVGVLYPAEQEWGGEYMPIEKPARALTEHQISFDIISLDYLAGAEVKEQQYVINGQNFEVMLVPYSTFLPQQGKELLGRLEQSGVRVIYLEKEIYNFDMQKELGQYQAVKFTNAYPELVVGEYMKNNVYCLMLFNENIGNTIDTEMTISDGNAVYRYDAFANTLTEVSQKSQLILQPYESVVFLQGEENQVKVIAEELEATFTEGFDRGSGKKSFGTDDRMEDRTDLLPKKWKVTFADSCSYPEFIETVPTEKLDLISSITGFENKSGTVRYEGTMQLEKIDTERSIQLELGNTYETAEVFVNGHSEGVRICKPYRFHLTGLLREGENQLAVEVTNTLGTQMRDAISHYLPIEPFGVEGMVHLYMGK
;
A
#
# COMPACT_ATOMS: atom_id res chain seq x y z
N MET A 1 8.97 -16.14 -37.78
CA MET A 1 8.69 -16.63 -36.42
C MET A 1 7.41 -15.97 -35.98
N ILE A 2 6.36 -16.75 -35.74
CA ILE A 2 5.05 -16.23 -35.30
C ILE A 2 5.27 -15.79 -33.85
N GLN A 3 5.35 -14.49 -33.61
CA GLN A 3 5.28 -13.94 -32.26
C GLN A 3 3.97 -14.44 -31.65
N GLY A 4 4.08 -15.23 -30.58
CA GLY A 4 2.92 -15.65 -29.81
C GLY A 4 2.17 -14.41 -29.33
N ARG A 5 0.86 -14.39 -29.50
CA ARG A 5 0.00 -13.37 -28.90
C ARG A 5 0.35 -13.27 -27.42
N GLN A 6 0.80 -12.11 -26.97
CA GLN A 6 1.08 -11.87 -25.56
C GLN A 6 -0.28 -11.72 -24.88
N LYS A 7 -0.71 -12.74 -24.13
CA LYS A 7 -1.92 -12.67 -23.30
C LYS A 7 -1.73 -11.55 -22.25
N MET A 8 -2.83 -10.88 -21.86
CA MET A 8 -2.87 -9.91 -20.75
C MET A 8 -2.09 -10.45 -19.54
N LYS A 9 -1.16 -9.67 -18.99
CA LYS A 9 -0.34 -10.13 -17.85
C LYS A 9 -1.14 -10.03 -16.56
N ASN A 10 -0.99 -11.03 -15.69
CA ASN A 10 -1.54 -10.99 -14.34
C ASN A 10 -0.87 -9.90 -13.50
N GLY A 11 -1.63 -9.22 -12.63
CA GLY A 11 -1.06 -8.36 -11.58
C GLY A 11 -1.64 -8.64 -10.20
N LEU A 12 -2.38 -9.75 -10.02
CA LEU A 12 -2.99 -10.14 -8.76
C LEU A 12 -2.38 -11.44 -8.23
N TYR A 13 -1.77 -11.39 -7.04
CA TYR A 13 -1.17 -12.55 -6.37
C TYR A 13 -1.77 -12.66 -4.95
N PRO A 14 -3.02 -13.12 -4.81
CA PRO A 14 -3.66 -13.19 -3.50
C PRO A 14 -2.91 -14.10 -2.54
N PHE A 15 -2.93 -13.74 -1.26
CA PHE A 15 -2.46 -14.66 -0.23
C PHE A 15 -3.36 -15.88 -0.14
N PHE A 16 -2.73 -17.05 -0.07
CA PHE A 16 -3.37 -18.33 0.21
C PHE A 16 -2.72 -18.96 1.44
N TRP A 17 -3.40 -18.84 2.57
CA TRP A 17 -2.91 -19.29 3.88
C TRP A 17 -2.96 -20.81 4.02
N GLN A 18 -1.94 -21.40 4.64
CA GLN A 18 -1.74 -22.85 4.72
C GLN A 18 -1.64 -23.36 6.16
N HIS A 19 -2.69 -23.97 6.71
CA HIS A 19 -2.66 -24.47 8.10
C HIS A 19 -2.56 -26.00 8.20
N GLY A 20 -2.31 -26.68 7.07
CA GLY A 20 -2.27 -28.13 6.96
C GLY A 20 -3.66 -28.75 6.80
N GLU A 21 -4.57 -28.05 6.10
CA GLU A 21 -5.89 -28.56 5.76
C GLU A 21 -5.82 -29.77 4.81
N GLU A 22 -6.91 -30.55 4.77
CA GLU A 22 -7.03 -31.68 3.84
C GLU A 22 -6.89 -31.23 2.38
N HIS A 23 -6.17 -32.02 1.57
CA HIS A 23 -5.94 -31.78 0.14
C HIS A 23 -7.20 -31.45 -0.67
N ALA A 24 -8.37 -32.01 -0.29
CA ALA A 24 -9.63 -31.69 -0.97
C ALA A 24 -10.03 -30.21 -0.80
N ILE A 25 -9.81 -29.64 0.39
CA ILE A 25 -10.08 -28.23 0.70
C ILE A 25 -9.06 -27.36 -0.04
N LEU A 26 -7.78 -27.70 0.03
CA LEU A 26 -6.73 -26.94 -0.66
C LEU A 26 -6.95 -26.89 -2.18
N SER A 27 -7.34 -28.03 -2.78
CA SER A 27 -7.69 -28.09 -4.20
C SER A 27 -8.89 -27.23 -4.54
N GLU A 28 -9.95 -27.25 -3.73
CA GLU A 28 -11.13 -26.40 -3.93
C GLU A 28 -10.75 -24.91 -3.88
N TYR A 29 -9.94 -24.50 -2.90
CA TYR A 29 -9.51 -23.11 -2.77
C TYR A 29 -8.67 -22.65 -3.97
N MET A 30 -7.76 -23.49 -4.49
CA MET A 30 -7.03 -23.16 -5.71
C MET A 30 -7.95 -22.98 -6.93
N ASP A 31 -9.02 -23.78 -7.04
CA ASP A 31 -10.02 -23.61 -8.09
C ASP A 31 -10.82 -22.32 -7.89
N LYS A 32 -11.15 -21.95 -6.64
CA LYS A 32 -11.83 -20.69 -6.31
C LYS A 32 -10.97 -19.46 -6.58
N ILE A 33 -9.67 -19.51 -6.33
CA ILE A 33 -8.74 -18.43 -6.70
C ILE A 33 -8.71 -18.28 -8.24
N ALA A 34 -8.67 -19.38 -8.99
CA ALA A 34 -8.70 -19.33 -10.45
C ALA A 34 -10.05 -18.83 -11.01
N GLU A 35 -11.18 -19.27 -10.45
CA GLU A 35 -12.54 -18.84 -10.80
C GLU A 35 -12.75 -17.32 -10.59
N SER A 36 -12.08 -16.76 -9.59
CA SER A 36 -12.12 -15.32 -9.31
C SER A 36 -11.28 -14.49 -10.27
N GLY A 37 -10.70 -15.09 -11.32
CA GLY A 37 -9.99 -14.39 -12.40
C GLY A 37 -8.54 -14.03 -12.09
N MET A 38 -8.02 -14.48 -10.94
CA MET A 38 -6.63 -14.25 -10.53
C MET A 38 -5.74 -15.35 -11.11
N LYS A 39 -4.61 -14.96 -11.73
CA LYS A 39 -3.66 -15.87 -12.36
C LYS A 39 -2.32 -15.92 -11.64
N GLY A 40 -2.30 -15.48 -10.39
CA GLY A 40 -1.18 -15.60 -9.45
C GLY A 40 -1.68 -16.09 -8.10
N VAL A 41 -0.77 -16.50 -7.23
CA VAL A 41 -1.04 -16.80 -5.82
C VAL A 41 0.26 -16.60 -5.01
N CYS A 42 0.15 -16.09 -3.80
CA CYS A 42 1.24 -16.01 -2.83
C CYS A 42 0.94 -16.99 -1.68
N ILE A 43 1.75 -18.04 -1.53
CA ILE A 43 1.52 -19.09 -0.52
C ILE A 43 2.16 -18.65 0.80
N GLU A 44 1.37 -18.65 1.89
CA GLU A 44 1.81 -18.25 3.23
C GLU A 44 1.50 -19.34 4.26
N ALA A 45 2.45 -19.68 5.12
CA ALA A 45 2.28 -20.74 6.12
C ALA A 45 1.29 -20.38 7.25
N ARG A 46 1.23 -19.15 7.75
CA ARG A 46 0.29 -18.64 8.78
C ARG A 46 -0.29 -19.54 9.92
N PRO A 47 0.50 -20.15 10.83
CA PRO A 47 1.65 -20.99 10.56
C PRO A 47 1.20 -22.43 10.23
N HIS A 48 1.92 -23.04 9.28
CA HIS A 48 1.75 -24.43 8.90
C HIS A 48 2.44 -25.30 9.97
N PRO A 49 1.76 -26.28 10.56
CA PRO A 49 2.29 -27.00 11.73
C PRO A 49 3.54 -27.83 11.43
N ASP A 50 3.77 -28.18 10.17
CA ASP A 50 4.89 -28.99 9.69
C ASP A 50 5.65 -28.24 8.57
N PHE A 51 5.82 -26.92 8.68
CA PHE A 51 6.56 -26.12 7.70
C PHE A 51 7.96 -26.72 7.44
N VAL A 52 8.34 -26.84 6.16
CA VAL A 52 9.51 -27.59 5.63
C VAL A 52 9.61 -29.07 6.05
N GLY A 53 8.52 -29.66 6.56
CA GLY A 53 8.36 -31.08 6.83
C GLY A 53 7.57 -31.82 5.74
N ASP A 54 7.34 -33.13 5.94
CA ASP A 54 6.72 -34.01 4.93
C ASP A 54 5.32 -33.55 4.52
N GLN A 55 4.52 -33.04 5.46
CA GLN A 55 3.16 -32.56 5.18
C GLN A 55 3.20 -31.27 4.38
N TRP A 56 4.09 -30.32 4.71
CA TRP A 56 4.24 -29.07 3.94
C TRP A 56 4.59 -29.33 2.47
N TRP A 57 5.51 -30.26 2.21
CA TRP A 57 5.86 -30.64 0.84
C TRP A 57 4.70 -31.33 0.12
N SER A 58 3.94 -32.18 0.79
CA SER A 58 2.74 -32.81 0.23
C SER A 58 1.68 -31.78 -0.16
N ASP A 59 1.45 -30.79 0.70
CA ASP A 59 0.48 -29.72 0.45
C ASP A 59 0.95 -28.79 -0.68
N LEU A 60 2.24 -28.40 -0.71
CA LEU A 60 2.81 -27.63 -1.81
C LEU A 60 2.78 -28.39 -3.15
N ASP A 61 3.07 -29.69 -3.18
CA ASP A 61 3.00 -30.49 -4.40
C ASP A 61 1.61 -30.42 -5.04
N LEU A 62 0.55 -30.51 -4.22
CA LEU A 62 -0.83 -30.33 -4.68
C LEU A 62 -1.07 -28.92 -5.20
N ILE A 63 -0.69 -27.90 -4.41
CA ILE A 63 -0.94 -26.49 -4.74
C ILE A 63 -0.24 -26.11 -6.04
N LEU A 64 1.03 -26.49 -6.22
CA LEU A 64 1.80 -26.25 -7.44
C LEU A 64 1.21 -26.99 -8.65
N ALA A 65 0.73 -28.23 -8.46
CA ALA A 65 0.05 -28.97 -9.52
C ALA A 65 -1.25 -28.26 -9.95
N LYS A 66 -2.05 -27.78 -9.00
CA LYS A 66 -3.27 -27.00 -9.26
C LYS A 66 -2.97 -25.64 -9.89
N ALA A 67 -1.92 -24.95 -9.45
CA ALA A 67 -1.47 -23.70 -10.06
C ALA A 67 -1.11 -23.92 -11.53
N LYS A 68 -0.41 -25.00 -11.86
CA LYS A 68 -0.08 -25.36 -13.24
C LYS A 68 -1.32 -25.70 -14.08
N GLU A 69 -2.27 -26.45 -13.53
CA GLU A 69 -3.55 -26.75 -14.19
C GLU A 69 -4.34 -25.47 -14.52
N ASN A 70 -4.34 -24.51 -13.61
CA ASN A 70 -5.08 -23.26 -13.72
C ASN A 70 -4.32 -22.13 -14.47
N GLU A 71 -3.14 -22.42 -15.03
CA GLU A 71 -2.23 -21.48 -15.69
C GLU A 71 -1.82 -20.30 -14.78
N MET A 72 -1.53 -20.58 -13.51
CA MET A 72 -1.17 -19.59 -12.50
C MET A 72 0.35 -19.52 -12.25
N LYS A 73 0.79 -18.39 -11.71
CA LYS A 73 2.14 -18.17 -11.17
C LYS A 73 2.13 -18.16 -9.65
N VAL A 74 3.26 -18.51 -9.04
CA VAL A 74 3.35 -18.71 -7.59
C VAL A 74 4.47 -17.85 -7.01
N TRP A 75 4.14 -17.13 -5.95
CA TRP A 75 5.09 -16.60 -4.97
C TRP A 75 5.00 -17.41 -3.68
N ILE A 76 6.09 -17.43 -2.92
CA ILE A 76 6.17 -18.14 -1.63
C ILE A 76 6.59 -17.11 -0.57
N LEU A 77 5.82 -16.99 0.50
CA LEU A 77 6.24 -16.18 1.66
C LEU A 77 7.45 -16.85 2.32
N ASP A 78 8.44 -16.03 2.64
CA ASP A 78 9.83 -16.47 2.80
C ASP A 78 10.23 -16.91 4.21
N ASP A 79 9.26 -17.24 5.06
CA ASP A 79 9.48 -17.74 6.42
C ASP A 79 8.28 -18.55 6.94
N SER A 80 8.44 -19.24 8.07
CA SER A 80 7.34 -20.03 8.67
C SER A 80 6.33 -19.19 9.43
N HIS A 81 6.66 -17.92 9.69
CA HIS A 81 5.86 -16.95 10.42
C HIS A 81 6.01 -15.57 9.79
N PHE A 82 4.96 -14.77 9.88
CA PHE A 82 5.04 -13.33 9.78
C PHE A 82 5.49 -12.72 11.13
N PRO A 83 6.31 -11.66 11.14
CA PRO A 83 7.08 -11.12 10.01
C PRO A 83 8.28 -11.99 9.61
N THR A 84 8.94 -11.65 8.49
CA THR A 84 10.16 -12.32 8.05
C THR A 84 11.34 -12.08 9.01
N GLY A 85 12.16 -13.12 9.20
CA GLY A 85 13.41 -13.08 9.97
C GLY A 85 13.41 -14.01 11.18
N TYR A 86 12.38 -14.85 11.31
CA TYR A 86 12.30 -15.93 12.27
C TYR A 86 13.20 -17.11 11.87
N ALA A 87 13.44 -17.29 10.56
CA ALA A 87 14.19 -18.36 9.92
C ALA A 87 13.78 -19.74 10.45
N ASN A 88 12.48 -20.01 10.37
CA ASN A 88 11.89 -21.26 10.84
C ASN A 88 12.29 -21.64 12.29
N GLY A 89 12.53 -20.65 13.15
CA GLY A 89 12.93 -20.80 14.55
C GLY A 89 14.41 -21.13 14.78
N LYS A 90 15.20 -21.32 13.73
CA LYS A 90 16.55 -21.89 13.80
C LYS A 90 17.59 -20.94 14.37
N VAL A 91 17.39 -19.63 14.25
CA VAL A 91 18.28 -18.63 14.87
C VAL A 91 18.35 -18.86 16.38
N LYS A 92 17.18 -18.97 17.04
CA LYS A 92 17.12 -19.17 18.48
C LYS A 92 17.66 -20.55 18.89
N GLU A 93 17.29 -21.59 18.16
CA GLU A 93 17.62 -22.98 18.50
C GLU A 93 19.10 -23.31 18.35
N CYS A 94 19.71 -22.85 17.25
CA CYS A 94 21.04 -23.31 16.82
C CYS A 94 22.07 -22.18 16.73
N TYR A 95 21.64 -20.93 16.54
CA TYR A 95 22.52 -19.78 16.29
C TYR A 95 22.23 -18.58 17.20
N PRO A 96 22.18 -18.73 18.54
CA PRO A 96 21.77 -17.66 19.45
C PRO A 96 22.70 -16.43 19.44
N GLN A 97 23.89 -16.52 18.84
CA GLN A 97 24.78 -15.38 18.58
C GLN A 97 24.26 -14.43 17.49
N TYR A 98 23.35 -14.90 16.64
CA TYR A 98 22.75 -14.14 15.53
C TYR A 98 21.41 -13.51 15.87
N LEU A 99 20.92 -13.70 17.09
CA LEU A 99 19.75 -12.98 17.61
C LEU A 99 20.02 -11.47 17.65
N LYS A 100 18.96 -10.69 17.49
CA LYS A 100 19.00 -9.22 17.63
C LYS A 100 19.71 -8.79 18.91
N LYS A 101 20.64 -7.86 18.75
CA LYS A 101 21.35 -7.19 19.84
C LYS A 101 21.13 -5.70 19.69
N TYR A 102 20.96 -5.01 20.81
CA TYR A 102 20.68 -3.59 20.82
C TYR A 102 21.64 -2.85 21.74
N LEU A 103 21.93 -1.60 21.39
CA LEU A 103 22.58 -0.63 22.25
C LEU A 103 21.52 0.17 23.00
N ALA A 104 21.69 0.29 24.31
CA ALA A 104 20.82 1.07 25.19
C ALA A 104 21.65 2.05 26.01
N MET A 105 21.02 3.14 26.46
CA MET A 105 21.65 4.16 27.29
C MET A 105 20.90 4.34 28.60
N ARG A 106 21.65 4.60 29.67
CA ARG A 106 21.13 5.09 30.95
C ARG A 106 21.82 6.38 31.33
N ARG A 107 21.04 7.43 31.61
CA ARG A 107 21.55 8.71 32.13
C ARG A 107 21.42 8.78 33.65
N TYR A 108 22.47 9.30 34.29
CA TYR A 108 22.50 9.73 35.69
C TYR A 108 23.01 11.16 35.76
N ASP A 109 22.40 12.01 36.58
CA ASP A 109 22.85 13.39 36.78
C ASP A 109 23.47 13.56 38.17
N VAL A 110 24.59 14.28 38.22
CA VAL A 110 25.37 14.51 39.45
C VAL A 110 25.81 15.96 39.58
N GLN A 111 25.98 16.41 40.81
CA GLN A 111 26.45 17.75 41.14
C GLN A 111 27.83 17.66 41.80
N GLY A 112 28.80 18.38 41.23
CA GLY A 112 30.10 18.55 41.85
C GLY A 112 30.26 19.91 42.56
N PRO A 113 31.42 20.15 43.20
CA PRO A 113 32.58 19.27 43.21
C PRO A 113 32.47 18.14 44.25
N MET A 114 32.84 16.92 43.89
CA MET A 114 32.88 15.78 44.81
C MET A 114 34.03 14.83 44.46
N ARG A 115 34.92 14.57 45.43
CA ARG A 115 36.02 13.61 45.25
C ARG A 115 35.58 12.19 45.58
N ARG A 116 36.04 11.22 44.77
CA ARG A 116 35.76 9.79 44.90
C ARG A 116 34.27 9.49 45.06
N MET A 117 33.44 10.21 44.31
CA MET A 117 32.01 9.92 44.21
C MET A 117 31.83 8.50 43.70
N ARG A 118 30.87 7.77 44.27
CA ARG A 118 30.56 6.39 43.87
C ARG A 118 29.10 6.23 43.49
N ILE A 119 28.84 5.49 42.43
CA ILE A 119 27.48 5.11 42.00
C ILE A 119 27.46 3.59 41.81
N ASP A 120 26.59 2.89 42.56
CA ASP A 120 26.32 1.46 42.35
C ASP A 120 25.34 1.32 41.18
N LEU A 121 25.81 0.68 40.12
CA LEU A 121 25.14 0.53 38.83
C LEU A 121 24.81 -0.95 38.56
N LYS A 122 24.64 -1.77 39.61
CA LYS A 122 24.20 -3.17 39.46
C LYS A 122 22.91 -3.28 38.67
N LEU A 123 21.94 -2.43 38.99
CA LEU A 123 20.67 -2.32 38.29
C LEU A 123 20.71 -1.12 37.32
N LEU A 124 20.83 -1.39 36.03
CA LEU A 124 20.84 -0.34 34.99
C LEU A 124 19.41 0.11 34.65
N LYS A 125 18.49 -0.83 34.39
CA LYS A 125 17.10 -0.55 34.05
C LYS A 125 16.17 -1.41 34.91
N GLY A 126 15.00 -0.88 35.27
CA GLY A 126 14.00 -1.54 36.11
C GLY A 126 13.66 -0.76 37.38
N ARG A 127 12.82 -1.36 38.22
CA ARG A 127 12.37 -0.83 39.52
C ARG A 127 13.38 -1.20 40.61
N PRO A 128 13.46 -0.47 41.72
CA PRO A 128 14.49 -0.68 42.76
C PRO A 128 14.56 -2.10 43.36
N TRP A 129 13.52 -2.91 43.22
CA TRP A 129 13.44 -4.30 43.70
C TRP A 129 13.60 -5.34 42.60
N ASP A 130 13.76 -4.93 41.34
CA ASP A 130 14.06 -5.86 40.24
C ASP A 130 15.51 -6.35 40.37
N LYS A 131 15.77 -7.58 39.93
CA LYS A 131 17.11 -8.14 39.91
C LYS A 131 17.91 -7.59 38.72
N PRO A 132 19.23 -7.37 38.86
CA PRO A 132 20.10 -7.07 37.73
C PRO A 132 19.92 -8.08 36.60
N ASP A 133 19.81 -7.59 35.38
CA ASP A 133 19.79 -8.42 34.20
C ASP A 133 21.22 -8.91 33.87
N PRO A 134 21.48 -10.23 33.90
CA PRO A 134 22.79 -10.76 33.61
C PRO A 134 23.16 -10.67 32.13
N GLU A 135 22.20 -10.51 31.22
CA GLU A 135 22.47 -10.37 29.77
C GLU A 135 22.89 -8.95 29.38
N GLN A 136 22.75 -7.98 30.30
CA GLN A 136 23.19 -6.61 30.06
C GLN A 136 24.72 -6.50 30.20
N GLU A 137 25.36 -5.96 29.17
CA GLU A 137 26.82 -5.79 29.11
C GLU A 137 27.16 -4.31 29.01
N ILE A 138 27.85 -3.73 30.00
CA ILE A 138 28.28 -2.32 29.93
C ILE A 138 29.38 -2.22 28.88
N LEU A 139 29.11 -1.46 27.81
CA LEU A 139 30.04 -1.20 26.72
C LEU A 139 30.97 -0.04 27.06
N LYS A 140 30.38 1.11 27.41
CA LYS A 140 31.11 2.36 27.65
C LYS A 140 30.42 3.23 28.70
N VAL A 141 31.22 4.06 29.37
CA VAL A 141 30.73 5.07 30.31
C VAL A 141 31.27 6.44 29.91
N TYR A 142 30.38 7.38 29.65
CA TYR A 142 30.73 8.76 29.28
C TYR A 142 30.24 9.76 30.32
N MET A 143 30.90 10.92 30.38
CA MET A 143 30.45 12.05 31.19
C MET A 143 30.51 13.35 30.39
N ALA A 144 29.51 14.22 30.56
CA ALA A 144 29.49 15.57 29.99
C ALA A 144 28.88 16.58 30.95
N LYS A 145 29.24 17.85 30.78
CA LYS A 145 28.67 18.97 31.55
C LYS A 145 27.30 19.32 30.98
N ARG A 146 26.33 19.58 31.87
CA ARG A 146 25.03 20.14 31.47
C ARG A 146 25.21 21.59 31.00
N ILE A 147 24.45 22.00 29.98
CA ILE A 147 24.49 23.39 29.50
C ILE A 147 23.85 24.35 30.51
N SER A 148 22.71 23.92 31.07
CA SER A 148 21.96 24.70 32.06
C SER A 148 21.99 24.02 33.42
N ARG A 149 22.00 24.85 34.47
CA ARG A 149 21.72 24.42 35.85
C ARG A 149 20.22 24.33 36.15
N TYR A 150 19.39 24.80 35.22
CA TYR A 150 17.93 24.71 35.28
C TYR A 150 17.44 23.51 34.47
N THR A 151 16.17 23.17 34.65
CA THR A 151 15.49 22.18 33.82
C THR A 151 15.11 22.85 32.50
N GLU A 152 15.69 22.37 31.41
CA GLU A 152 15.41 22.82 30.05
C GLU A 152 14.76 21.65 29.28
N PRO A 153 13.88 21.91 28.29
CA PRO A 153 13.39 20.86 27.41
C PRO A 153 14.55 20.04 26.80
N GLY A 154 14.49 18.71 26.94
CA GLY A 154 15.51 17.79 26.45
C GLY A 154 16.81 17.70 27.27
N ASP A 155 16.93 18.47 28.37
CA ASP A 155 18.08 18.46 29.30
C ASP A 155 19.46 18.40 28.59
N PRO A 156 19.79 19.41 27.76
CA PRO A 156 20.91 19.30 26.83
C PRO A 156 22.29 19.37 27.53
N ILE A 157 23.29 18.78 26.88
CA ILE A 157 24.68 18.74 27.35
C ILE A 157 25.64 19.51 26.43
N ASN A 158 26.80 19.90 26.96
CA ASN A 158 27.89 20.42 26.13
C ASN A 158 28.68 19.25 25.52
N ALA A 159 28.48 19.01 24.23
CA ALA A 159 29.14 17.94 23.48
C ALA A 159 30.68 18.00 23.54
N GLU A 160 31.29 19.18 23.62
CA GLU A 160 32.76 19.33 23.69
C GLU A 160 33.34 18.77 25.00
N THR A 161 32.50 18.62 26.04
CA THR A 161 32.92 18.10 27.34
C THR A 161 32.74 16.58 27.47
N LEU A 162 32.20 15.91 26.45
CA LEU A 162 32.04 14.46 26.44
C LEU A 162 33.40 13.77 26.57
N THR A 163 33.54 13.00 27.64
CA THR A 163 34.78 12.28 27.98
C THR A 163 34.47 10.83 28.30
N ASP A 164 35.27 9.91 27.78
CA ASP A 164 35.26 8.49 28.16
C ASP A 164 35.82 8.35 29.58
N ILE A 165 34.98 7.87 30.50
CA ILE A 165 35.34 7.58 31.90
C ILE A 165 35.18 6.09 32.22
N THR A 166 35.20 5.23 31.20
CA THR A 166 35.01 3.78 31.34
C THR A 166 36.04 3.17 32.29
N GLU A 167 37.28 3.67 32.30
CA GLU A 167 38.33 3.20 33.22
C GLU A 167 38.01 3.44 34.71
N CYS A 168 37.07 4.33 35.01
CA CYS A 168 36.59 4.59 36.38
C CYS A 168 35.53 3.59 36.85
N MET A 169 35.07 2.69 35.98
CA MET A 169 34.08 1.65 36.28
C MET A 169 34.76 0.34 36.67
N ASP A 170 34.44 -0.18 37.85
CA ASP A 170 34.65 -1.60 38.17
C ASP A 170 33.52 -2.40 37.51
N MET A 171 33.80 -3.03 36.36
CA MET A 171 32.81 -3.72 35.53
C MET A 171 32.19 -4.94 36.24
N GLU A 172 32.99 -5.70 37.00
CA GLU A 172 32.50 -6.87 37.73
C GLU A 172 31.54 -6.46 38.85
N LYS A 173 31.88 -5.40 39.60
CA LYS A 173 31.02 -4.89 40.67
C LYS A 173 29.93 -3.95 40.18
N ARG A 174 29.99 -3.54 38.91
CA ARG A 174 29.23 -2.42 38.31
C ARG A 174 29.25 -1.18 39.24
N LEU A 175 30.43 -0.79 39.71
CA LEU A 175 30.61 0.34 40.64
C LEU A 175 31.49 1.41 40.00
N LEU A 176 30.89 2.56 39.70
CA LEU A 176 31.61 3.71 39.16
C LEU A 176 32.23 4.52 40.30
N THR A 177 33.52 4.87 40.20
CA THR A 177 34.22 5.76 41.16
C THR A 177 34.95 6.88 40.44
N LEU A 178 34.55 8.15 40.63
CA LEU A 178 35.19 9.29 39.96
C LEU A 178 35.29 10.55 40.82
N ASP A 179 36.18 11.47 40.41
CA ASP A 179 36.23 12.84 40.91
C ASP A 179 35.40 13.75 39.99
N VAL A 180 34.33 14.35 40.53
CA VAL A 180 33.44 15.26 39.80
C VAL A 180 33.87 16.71 40.07
N LYS A 181 34.09 17.48 39.00
CA LYS A 181 34.42 18.91 39.07
C LYS A 181 33.19 19.74 39.42
N ASP A 182 33.39 20.99 39.84
CA ASP A 182 32.29 21.92 40.12
C ASP A 182 31.31 22.05 38.93
N GLY A 183 30.01 22.11 39.25
CA GLY A 183 28.93 22.21 38.28
C GLY A 183 28.04 20.96 38.17
N ALA A 184 27.04 21.04 37.30
CA ALA A 184 26.09 19.97 37.03
C ALA A 184 26.55 19.12 35.83
N TRP A 185 26.59 17.81 36.02
CA TRP A 185 27.14 16.85 35.06
C TRP A 185 26.15 15.71 34.81
N SER A 186 26.24 15.12 33.63
CA SER A 186 25.50 13.92 33.24
C SER A 186 26.48 12.80 32.93
N ILE A 187 26.18 11.62 33.44
CA ILE A 187 26.91 10.37 33.22
C ILE A 187 26.02 9.45 32.38
N PHE A 188 26.58 8.88 31.33
CA PHE A 188 25.88 8.01 30.38
C PHE A 188 26.49 6.62 30.45
N ILE A 189 25.67 5.63 30.80
CA ILE A 189 26.04 4.21 30.78
C ILE A 189 25.47 3.63 29.49
N LEU A 190 26.34 3.27 28.55
CA LEU A 190 25.96 2.58 27.33
C LEU A 190 26.17 1.09 27.55
N TYR A 191 25.14 0.30 27.28
CA TYR A 191 25.14 -1.13 27.51
C TYR A 191 24.39 -1.88 26.41
N LEU A 192 24.82 -3.11 26.16
CA LEU A 192 24.20 -3.99 25.20
C LEU A 192 23.11 -4.82 25.88
N THR A 193 22.05 -5.14 25.13
CA THR A 193 20.91 -5.92 25.60
C THR A 193 20.29 -6.71 24.44
N ARG A 194 19.62 -7.82 24.73
CA ARG A 194 18.75 -8.55 23.77
C ARG A 194 17.28 -8.15 23.88
N LYS A 195 16.93 -7.39 24.92
CA LYS A 195 15.59 -6.86 25.10
C LYS A 195 15.35 -5.69 24.16
N GLY A 196 14.69 -5.98 23.05
CA GLY A 196 14.06 -5.00 22.17
C GLY A 196 12.78 -4.42 22.77
N GLY A 197 12.09 -3.61 21.99
CA GLY A 197 10.78 -3.07 22.35
C GLY A 197 9.60 -3.86 21.77
N GLU A 198 9.88 -4.94 21.04
CA GLU A 198 8.87 -5.85 20.48
C GLU A 198 9.11 -7.30 20.93
N GLU A 199 8.26 -7.80 21.83
CA GLU A 199 8.38 -9.17 22.34
C GLU A 199 8.17 -10.23 21.23
N ALA A 200 7.35 -9.92 20.22
CA ALA A 200 7.02 -10.83 19.12
C ALA A 200 8.25 -11.17 18.25
N THR A 201 9.23 -10.26 18.14
CA THR A 201 10.42 -10.46 17.28
C THR A 201 11.70 -10.74 18.07
N LYS A 202 11.58 -11.10 19.36
CA LYS A 202 12.75 -11.35 20.23
C LYS A 202 13.65 -12.51 19.77
N ASP A 203 13.06 -13.48 19.07
CA ASP A 203 13.72 -14.72 18.65
C ASP A 203 14.22 -14.63 17.19
N TYR A 204 14.21 -13.43 16.60
CA TYR A 204 14.52 -13.19 15.19
C TYR A 204 16.00 -12.89 14.98
N LEU A 205 16.45 -13.10 13.74
CA LEU A 205 17.79 -12.74 13.28
C LEU A 205 18.08 -11.25 13.43
N ASN A 206 19.35 -10.93 13.61
CA ASN A 206 19.87 -9.56 13.54
C ASN A 206 20.15 -9.20 12.07
N PRO A 207 19.37 -8.30 11.44
CA PRO A 207 19.54 -7.98 10.03
C PRO A 207 20.83 -7.17 9.75
N LEU A 208 21.58 -6.78 10.79
CA LEU A 208 22.91 -6.22 10.64
C LEU A 208 23.98 -7.31 10.42
N ILE A 209 23.68 -8.60 10.48
CA ILE A 209 24.67 -9.68 10.39
C ILE A 209 24.36 -10.55 9.17
N LYS A 210 25.24 -10.54 8.16
CA LYS A 210 25.06 -11.30 6.92
C LYS A 210 24.86 -12.79 7.17
N GLU A 211 25.65 -13.36 8.07
CA GLU A 211 25.58 -14.77 8.44
C GLU A 211 24.27 -15.13 9.14
N ALA A 212 23.59 -14.17 9.75
CA ALA A 212 22.28 -14.38 10.35
C ALA A 212 21.21 -14.54 9.27
N THR A 213 21.26 -13.71 8.22
CA THR A 213 20.40 -13.84 7.03
C THR A 213 20.68 -15.13 6.26
N GLN A 214 21.93 -15.60 6.23
CA GLN A 214 22.26 -16.89 5.63
C GLN A 214 21.51 -18.06 6.29
N VAL A 215 21.23 -17.99 7.60
CA VAL A 215 20.40 -19.02 8.28
C VAL A 215 18.99 -19.06 7.69
N LEU A 216 18.40 -17.91 7.37
CA LEU A 216 17.08 -17.85 6.71
C LEU A 216 17.11 -18.55 5.35
N ILE A 217 18.17 -18.32 4.56
CA ILE A 217 18.37 -19.00 3.28
C ILE A 217 18.49 -20.51 3.48
N ASP A 218 19.36 -20.95 4.38
CA ASP A 218 19.69 -22.36 4.59
C ASP A 218 18.48 -23.17 5.09
N GLU A 219 17.60 -22.53 5.87
CA GLU A 219 16.48 -23.21 6.56
C GLU A 219 15.14 -23.05 5.85
N VAL A 220 15.03 -22.11 4.91
CA VAL A 220 13.80 -21.86 4.15
C VAL A 220 14.06 -21.96 2.65
N TYR A 221 14.89 -21.09 2.09
CA TYR A 221 15.05 -20.94 0.64
C TYR A 221 15.70 -22.18 -0.02
N GLU A 222 16.78 -22.69 0.56
CA GLU A 222 17.51 -23.86 0.05
C GLU A 222 16.66 -25.15 0.06
N PRO A 223 15.90 -25.48 1.12
CA PRO A 223 14.92 -26.57 1.08
C PRO A 223 13.90 -26.46 -0.05
N HIS A 224 13.32 -25.27 -0.25
CA HIS A 224 12.36 -25.04 -1.35
C HIS A 224 13.02 -25.22 -2.72
N TYR A 225 14.24 -24.72 -2.91
CA TYR A 225 14.99 -24.94 -4.15
C TYR A 225 15.32 -26.42 -4.37
N ALA A 226 15.77 -27.13 -3.33
CA ALA A 226 16.10 -28.55 -3.42
C ALA A 226 14.91 -29.40 -3.90
N HIS A 227 13.70 -29.06 -3.44
CA HIS A 227 12.46 -29.73 -3.86
C HIS A 227 11.98 -29.28 -5.24
N TYR A 228 12.01 -27.98 -5.55
CA TYR A 228 11.28 -27.40 -6.68
C TYR A 228 12.14 -26.71 -7.74
N LYS A 229 13.47 -26.92 -7.77
CA LYS A 229 14.40 -26.24 -8.71
C LYS A 229 13.98 -26.19 -10.18
N ASN A 230 13.20 -27.17 -10.67
CA ASN A 230 12.76 -27.23 -12.07
C ASN A 230 11.60 -26.25 -12.35
N ASP A 231 10.88 -25.84 -11.31
CA ASP A 231 9.75 -24.93 -11.37
C ASP A 231 10.16 -23.47 -11.08
N PHE A 232 11.38 -23.23 -10.59
CA PHE A 232 11.94 -21.89 -10.38
C PHE A 232 12.10 -21.13 -11.69
N GLY A 233 11.70 -19.85 -11.69
CA GLY A 233 11.69 -18.97 -12.87
C GLY A 233 10.65 -19.35 -13.92
N THR A 234 9.83 -20.38 -13.67
CA THR A 234 8.76 -20.81 -14.58
C THR A 234 7.40 -20.81 -13.89
N LEU A 235 7.17 -21.67 -12.90
CA LEU A 235 5.94 -21.68 -12.10
C LEU A 235 6.11 -20.84 -10.83
N ILE A 236 7.21 -21.03 -10.11
CA ILE A 236 7.59 -20.23 -8.95
C ILE A 236 8.39 -19.04 -9.45
N GLU A 237 7.85 -17.84 -9.26
CA GLU A 237 8.41 -16.60 -9.80
C GLU A 237 9.24 -15.83 -8.77
N GLY A 238 8.98 -16.00 -7.46
CA GLY A 238 9.68 -15.23 -6.44
C GLY A 238 9.34 -15.61 -5.01
N PHE A 239 10.13 -15.05 -4.09
CA PHE A 239 9.91 -15.09 -2.65
C PHE A 239 9.38 -13.74 -2.16
N PHE A 240 8.37 -13.78 -1.29
CA PHE A 240 7.73 -12.61 -0.68
C PHE A 240 8.21 -12.45 0.76
N SER A 241 8.81 -11.31 1.07
CA SER A 241 9.31 -10.93 2.39
C SER A 241 8.34 -9.96 3.07
N ASP A 242 7.86 -10.32 4.25
CA ASP A 242 6.74 -9.64 4.89
C ASP A 242 7.20 -8.91 6.18
N GLU A 243 7.15 -7.58 6.12
CA GLU A 243 7.51 -6.63 7.17
C GLU A 243 8.78 -6.97 8.02
N PRO A 244 9.93 -7.31 7.40
CA PRO A 244 11.18 -7.55 8.12
C PRO A 244 11.66 -6.26 8.82
N ARG A 245 12.01 -6.36 10.11
CA ARG A 245 12.25 -5.19 10.97
C ARG A 245 13.35 -5.34 12.00
N PHE A 246 13.84 -4.21 12.53
CA PHE A 246 14.77 -4.20 13.65
C PHE A 246 14.13 -4.54 15.01
N GLY A 247 12.92 -4.05 15.31
CA GLY A 247 12.19 -4.39 16.56
C GLY A 247 12.58 -3.58 17.80
N ASN A 248 12.95 -2.33 17.61
CA ASN A 248 13.46 -1.42 18.63
C ASN A 248 12.39 -0.99 19.62
N GLU A 249 11.21 -0.66 19.12
CA GLU A 249 10.08 -0.16 19.89
C GLU A 249 8.78 -0.39 19.11
N LYS A 250 7.77 -0.94 19.77
CA LYS A 250 6.45 -1.09 19.14
C LYS A 250 5.80 0.27 18.95
N GLY A 251 5.48 0.63 17.71
CA GLY A 251 4.67 1.80 17.37
C GLY A 251 5.33 2.74 16.37
N THR A 252 4.51 3.66 15.85
CA THR A 252 4.84 4.49 14.68
C THR A 252 5.77 5.65 15.04
N GLU A 253 5.75 6.10 16.29
CA GLU A 253 6.37 7.36 16.74
C GLU A 253 7.85 7.26 17.17
N ALA A 254 8.40 6.05 17.20
CA ALA A 254 9.75 5.81 17.70
C ALA A 254 10.83 6.21 16.68
N ARG A 255 11.38 7.41 16.85
CA ARG A 255 12.45 8.00 16.02
C ARG A 255 13.79 8.12 16.77
N ILE A 256 14.89 8.20 16.03
CA ILE A 256 16.22 8.44 16.62
C ILE A 256 16.22 9.68 17.54
N GLY A 257 16.82 9.58 18.72
CA GLY A 257 16.72 10.59 19.77
C GLY A 257 15.58 10.37 20.79
N SER A 258 14.71 9.38 20.60
CA SER A 258 13.74 8.95 21.63
C SER A 258 14.37 8.00 22.67
N ASP A 259 13.65 7.68 23.74
CA ASP A 259 14.04 6.64 24.73
C ASP A 259 13.80 5.22 24.20
N MET A 260 14.52 4.85 23.14
CA MET A 260 14.48 3.51 22.55
C MET A 260 15.85 2.82 22.61
N VAL A 261 15.86 1.50 22.46
CA VAL A 261 17.11 0.78 22.16
C VAL A 261 17.45 0.95 20.68
N LEU A 262 18.72 0.81 20.28
CA LEU A 262 19.19 1.03 18.90
C LEU A 262 19.79 -0.26 18.33
N PRO A 263 19.63 -0.60 17.02
CA PRO A 263 20.10 -1.86 16.47
C PRO A 263 21.63 -1.95 16.54
N TRP A 264 22.18 -3.08 16.97
CA TRP A 264 23.61 -3.17 17.21
C TRP A 264 24.19 -4.53 16.83
N ARG A 265 25.47 -4.55 16.44
CA ARG A 265 26.28 -5.77 16.30
C ARG A 265 27.64 -5.57 16.94
N GLU A 266 28.31 -6.66 17.28
CA GLU A 266 29.66 -6.58 17.84
C GLU A 266 30.63 -5.93 16.85
N GLY A 267 31.44 -4.98 17.32
CA GLY A 267 32.43 -4.28 16.51
C GLY A 267 31.90 -3.07 15.70
N LEU A 268 30.59 -2.80 15.74
CA LEU A 268 29.97 -1.70 14.99
C LEU A 268 30.58 -0.33 15.32
N GLU A 269 31.11 -0.14 16.54
CA GLU A 269 31.77 1.10 16.95
C GLU A 269 32.98 1.50 16.08
N LYS A 270 33.58 0.55 15.36
CA LYS A 270 34.73 0.78 14.46
C LYS A 270 34.31 1.28 13.07
N GLU A 271 33.03 1.13 12.74
CA GLU A 271 32.44 1.49 11.45
C GLU A 271 31.73 2.85 11.49
N LEU A 272 31.54 3.41 12.69
CA LEU A 272 30.90 4.71 12.87
C LEU A 272 31.71 5.83 12.22
N GLY A 273 31.02 6.74 11.52
CA GLY A 273 31.61 7.94 10.92
C GLY A 273 32.09 9.00 11.92
N PHE A 274 31.86 8.78 13.22
CA PHE A 274 32.19 9.71 14.29
C PHE A 274 32.93 9.04 15.44
N ASP A 275 33.63 9.85 16.23
CA ASP A 275 34.32 9.41 17.46
C ASP A 275 33.32 8.81 18.47
N ALA A 276 33.55 7.58 18.91
CA ALA A 276 32.67 6.82 19.79
C ALA A 276 32.29 7.55 21.09
N LYS A 277 33.06 8.56 21.53
CA LYS A 277 32.68 9.41 22.67
C LYS A 277 31.36 10.17 22.47
N TYR A 278 30.93 10.35 21.23
CA TYR A 278 29.68 11.02 20.87
C TYR A 278 28.46 10.10 20.83
N LEU A 279 28.62 8.79 21.08
CA LEU A 279 27.49 7.85 21.14
C LEU A 279 26.31 8.29 22.04
N PRO A 280 26.49 8.98 23.19
CA PRO A 280 25.35 9.49 23.95
C PRO A 280 24.41 10.41 23.15
N LEU A 281 24.93 11.11 22.14
CA LEU A 281 24.15 12.05 21.31
C LEU A 281 23.08 11.37 20.43
N LEU A 282 23.13 10.04 20.31
CA LEU A 282 22.04 9.26 19.71
C LEU A 282 20.73 9.35 20.52
N TRP A 283 20.79 9.71 21.80
CA TRP A 283 19.64 9.92 22.69
C TRP A 283 19.49 11.35 23.20
N VAL A 284 20.60 12.06 23.44
CA VAL A 284 20.56 13.36 24.12
C VAL A 284 20.84 14.53 23.19
N ASN A 285 20.24 15.67 23.51
CA ASN A 285 20.45 16.91 22.76
C ASN A 285 21.72 17.62 23.21
N ALA A 286 22.39 18.30 22.28
CA ALA A 286 23.63 19.05 22.50
C ALA A 286 23.69 20.33 21.64
N ASN A 287 22.57 21.07 21.60
CA ASN A 287 22.42 22.33 20.85
C ASN A 287 22.75 22.19 19.35
N GLY A 288 22.32 21.09 18.73
CA GLY A 288 22.45 20.83 17.29
C GLY A 288 23.61 19.90 16.91
N ALA A 289 24.58 19.67 17.79
CA ALA A 289 25.68 18.74 17.52
C ALA A 289 25.19 17.28 17.35
N GLU A 290 24.08 16.93 17.99
CA GLU A 290 23.43 15.62 17.91
C GLU A 290 22.91 15.28 16.51
N ALA A 291 22.55 16.28 15.71
CA ALA A 291 21.90 16.09 14.40
C ALA A 291 22.80 15.30 13.44
N GLU A 292 24.06 15.72 13.33
CA GLU A 292 25.07 15.06 12.49
C GLU A 292 25.39 13.65 12.99
N ILE A 293 25.45 13.45 14.31
CA ILE A 293 25.75 12.14 14.90
C ILE A 293 24.61 11.13 14.66
N ARG A 294 23.36 11.58 14.80
CA ARG A 294 22.18 10.77 14.50
C ARG A 294 22.11 10.43 13.01
N TYR A 295 22.35 11.41 12.14
CA TYR A 295 22.45 11.18 10.70
C TYR A 295 23.51 10.12 10.35
N GLN A 296 24.75 10.28 10.82
CA GLN A 296 25.82 9.33 10.49
C GLN A 296 25.55 7.91 11.00
N TYR A 297 24.89 7.79 12.15
CA TYR A 297 24.46 6.49 12.67
C TYR A 297 23.37 5.87 11.79
N MET A 298 22.30 6.62 11.50
CA MET A 298 21.19 6.16 10.67
C MET A 298 21.64 5.81 9.25
N ASP A 299 22.54 6.62 8.67
CA ASP A 299 23.11 6.38 7.35
C ASP A 299 23.87 5.03 7.29
N LEU A 300 24.66 4.73 8.32
CA LEU A 300 25.34 3.44 8.43
C LEU A 300 24.36 2.27 8.64
N ILE A 301 23.45 2.40 9.60
CA ILE A 301 22.51 1.32 9.98
C ILE A 301 21.61 0.92 8.80
N THR A 302 21.08 1.90 8.07
CA THR A 302 20.19 1.65 6.92
C THR A 302 20.94 0.99 5.76
N LYS A 303 22.20 1.36 5.50
CA LYS A 303 23.06 0.68 4.52
C LYS A 303 23.42 -0.75 4.94
N LEU A 304 23.71 -0.96 6.23
CA LEU A 304 23.99 -2.30 6.76
C LEU A 304 22.78 -3.21 6.69
N TYR A 305 21.55 -2.71 6.90
CA TYR A 305 20.33 -3.49 6.68
C TYR A 305 20.26 -3.97 5.23
N ARG A 306 20.39 -3.06 4.27
CA ARG A 306 20.42 -3.41 2.85
C ARG A 306 21.49 -4.44 2.53
N ASP A 307 22.74 -4.17 2.92
CA ASP A 307 23.89 -4.99 2.53
C ASP A 307 23.88 -6.40 3.15
N ASN A 308 23.35 -6.53 4.38
CA ASN A 308 23.40 -7.80 5.13
C ASN A 308 22.07 -8.55 5.16
N PHE A 309 20.95 -7.92 4.78
CA PHE A 309 19.65 -8.56 4.74
C PHE A 309 19.12 -8.64 3.30
N THR A 310 18.64 -7.53 2.72
CA THR A 310 17.96 -7.58 1.42
C THR A 310 18.87 -8.01 0.28
N ASN A 311 20.13 -7.57 0.25
CA ASN A 311 21.10 -7.99 -0.79
C ASN A 311 21.39 -9.48 -0.69
N VAL A 312 21.49 -10.02 0.51
CA VAL A 312 21.81 -11.44 0.71
C VAL A 312 20.68 -12.33 0.16
N LEU A 313 19.43 -11.95 0.41
CA LEU A 313 18.26 -12.64 -0.11
C LEU A 313 18.09 -12.44 -1.62
N SER A 314 18.21 -11.20 -2.10
CA SER A 314 18.11 -10.85 -3.52
C SER A 314 19.17 -11.54 -4.38
N ASP A 315 20.45 -11.50 -3.96
CA ASP A 315 21.56 -12.17 -4.66
C ASP A 315 21.30 -13.67 -4.80
N TRP A 316 20.77 -14.31 -3.75
CA TRP A 316 20.41 -15.72 -3.79
C TRP A 316 19.24 -15.96 -4.75
N CYS A 317 18.16 -15.18 -4.68
CA CYS A 317 17.01 -15.31 -5.57
C CYS A 317 17.41 -15.17 -7.04
N HIS A 318 18.16 -14.13 -7.40
CA HIS A 318 18.62 -13.88 -8.77
C HIS A 318 19.56 -14.99 -9.27
N ALA A 319 20.43 -15.52 -8.41
CA ALA A 319 21.28 -16.66 -8.75
C ALA A 319 20.49 -17.94 -9.08
N HIS A 320 19.27 -18.06 -8.56
CA HIS A 320 18.36 -19.19 -8.78
C HIS A 320 17.22 -18.88 -9.76
N GLY A 321 17.25 -17.72 -10.43
CA GLY A 321 16.30 -17.35 -11.48
C GLY A 321 14.90 -16.96 -10.99
N VAL A 322 14.77 -16.55 -9.73
CA VAL A 322 13.52 -16.07 -9.12
C VAL A 322 13.70 -14.65 -8.57
N MET A 323 12.59 -13.97 -8.34
CA MET A 323 12.56 -12.61 -7.77
C MET A 323 12.60 -12.63 -6.25
N TYR A 324 13.11 -11.55 -5.66
CA TYR A 324 12.94 -11.21 -4.25
C TYR A 324 12.07 -9.97 -4.14
N LEU A 325 10.92 -10.07 -3.50
CA LEU A 325 9.95 -8.99 -3.38
C LEU A 325 9.27 -9.01 -2.01
N GLY A 326 8.46 -8.00 -1.71
CA GLY A 326 7.84 -7.84 -0.39
C GLY A 326 7.66 -6.36 -0.07
N HIS A 327 7.42 -6.05 1.21
CA HIS A 327 7.39 -4.68 1.70
C HIS A 327 7.98 -4.56 3.11
N THR A 328 8.22 -3.32 3.52
CA THR A 328 8.61 -2.98 4.88
C THR A 328 7.42 -2.33 5.60
N ILE A 329 7.62 -1.77 6.79
CA ILE A 329 6.53 -1.06 7.48
C ILE A 329 6.71 0.44 7.32
N GLU A 330 5.70 1.08 6.76
CA GLU A 330 5.65 2.53 6.54
C GLU A 330 4.56 3.24 7.36
N ASP A 331 3.73 2.46 8.07
CA ASP A 331 2.58 2.86 8.87
C ASP A 331 2.70 4.23 9.54
N ASN A 332 1.67 5.06 9.36
CA ASN A 332 1.53 6.39 9.93
C ASN A 332 2.77 7.29 9.74
N GLY A 333 3.46 7.18 8.60
CA GLY A 333 4.64 7.98 8.28
C GLY A 333 5.92 7.46 8.93
N ALA A 334 5.96 6.21 9.39
CA ALA A 334 7.14 5.59 10.00
C ALA A 334 8.19 5.10 9.00
N HIS A 335 8.04 5.40 7.72
CA HIS A 335 8.93 5.01 6.62
C HIS A 335 10.41 5.43 6.77
N ALA A 336 10.73 6.34 7.69
CA ALA A 336 12.09 6.80 8.00
C ALA A 336 12.54 6.51 9.45
N ARG A 337 11.83 5.65 10.18
CA ARG A 337 12.00 5.44 11.63
C ARG A 337 12.47 4.02 11.97
N LEU A 338 13.07 3.85 13.15
CA LEU A 338 13.63 2.57 13.62
C LEU A 338 12.72 1.75 14.54
N GLY A 339 11.58 2.28 14.99
CA GLY A 339 10.67 1.60 15.93
C GLY A 339 10.39 0.15 15.52
N TYR A 340 9.57 -0.01 14.49
CA TYR A 340 9.36 -1.26 13.77
C TYR A 340 9.85 -1.20 12.31
N GLY A 341 10.39 -0.07 11.85
CA GLY A 341 10.78 0.14 10.45
C GLY A 341 12.25 -0.20 10.18
N THR A 342 12.66 -0.06 8.91
CA THR A 342 14.05 -0.25 8.46
C THR A 342 14.88 1.03 8.55
N GLY A 343 14.28 2.14 8.97
CA GLY A 343 14.91 3.45 9.08
C GLY A 343 14.94 4.27 7.79
N HIS A 344 14.79 3.65 6.61
CA HIS A 344 14.74 4.36 5.33
C HIS A 344 14.08 3.50 4.25
N TYR A 345 12.86 3.85 3.83
CA TYR A 345 12.05 3.10 2.83
C TYR A 345 12.85 2.64 1.60
N PHE A 346 13.44 3.59 0.85
CA PHE A 346 14.12 3.25 -0.41
C PHE A 346 15.32 2.30 -0.22
N ARG A 347 16.12 2.46 0.85
CA ARG A 347 17.24 1.57 1.15
C ARG A 347 16.78 0.21 1.64
N GLY A 348 15.71 0.19 2.43
CA GLY A 348 15.11 -1.03 2.97
C GLY A 348 14.53 -1.95 1.90
N GLN A 349 14.32 -1.46 0.67
CA GLN A 349 13.82 -2.25 -0.45
C GLN A 349 14.68 -2.11 -1.71
N GLU A 350 15.86 -1.47 -1.67
CA GLU A 350 16.66 -1.11 -2.86
C GLU A 350 16.93 -2.32 -3.77
N THR A 351 17.16 -3.49 -3.19
CA THR A 351 17.50 -4.71 -3.93
C THR A 351 16.36 -5.70 -4.14
N MET A 352 15.13 -5.33 -3.77
CA MET A 352 13.95 -6.11 -4.14
C MET A 352 13.56 -5.82 -5.60
N ASP A 353 12.99 -6.79 -6.33
CA ASP A 353 12.52 -6.62 -7.71
C ASP A 353 11.27 -5.75 -7.83
N TYR A 354 10.53 -5.56 -6.72
CA TYR A 354 9.31 -4.76 -6.64
C TYR A 354 9.43 -3.72 -5.52
N ALA A 355 8.88 -2.53 -5.72
CA ALA A 355 8.70 -1.56 -4.65
C ALA A 355 7.35 -1.82 -3.97
N GLY A 356 7.38 -2.35 -2.75
CA GLY A 356 6.19 -2.77 -2.02
C GLY A 356 5.77 -1.81 -0.92
N ILE A 357 4.48 -1.84 -0.62
CA ILE A 357 3.77 -1.21 0.51
C ILE A 357 2.60 -2.13 0.92
N ASP A 358 1.90 -1.80 2.01
CA ASP A 358 0.66 -2.43 2.42
C ASP A 358 -0.47 -1.42 2.65
N VAL A 359 -1.72 -1.83 2.35
CA VAL A 359 -2.96 -1.12 2.67
C VAL A 359 -3.93 -2.08 3.33
N ILE A 360 -3.85 -2.17 4.65
CA ILE A 360 -4.62 -3.07 5.51
C ILE A 360 -5.24 -2.30 6.69
N GLY A 361 -6.04 -2.96 7.54
CA GLY A 361 -6.35 -2.43 8.87
C GLY A 361 -7.17 -1.13 8.89
N GLY A 362 -7.83 -0.75 7.80
CA GLY A 362 -8.49 0.55 7.68
C GLY A 362 -7.52 1.74 7.62
N GLN A 363 -6.27 1.53 7.17
CA GLN A 363 -5.32 2.61 6.87
C GLN A 363 -5.90 3.57 5.81
N ILE A 364 -6.55 3.02 4.78
CA ILE A 364 -7.30 3.78 3.77
C ILE A 364 -8.79 3.48 3.91
N VAL A 365 -9.60 4.49 4.26
CA VAL A 365 -11.06 4.41 4.25
C VAL A 365 -11.60 5.49 3.31
N PRO A 366 -12.45 5.15 2.32
CA PRO A 366 -12.99 6.12 1.37
C PRO A 366 -13.56 7.37 2.06
N GLY A 367 -13.06 8.54 1.66
CA GLY A 367 -13.47 9.84 2.21
C GLY A 367 -12.83 10.23 3.57
N MET A 368 -11.95 9.40 4.14
CA MET A 368 -11.23 9.69 5.39
C MET A 368 -9.75 10.02 5.16
N ASN A 369 -9.49 10.98 4.27
CA ASN A 369 -8.15 11.49 3.94
C ASN A 369 -7.55 12.43 5.02
N TYR A 370 -7.91 12.19 6.27
CA TYR A 370 -7.53 12.95 7.47
C TYR A 370 -7.29 11.98 8.63
N HIS A 371 -6.70 12.46 9.73
CA HIS A 371 -6.52 11.64 10.93
C HIS A 371 -7.86 11.08 11.42
N HIS A 372 -7.95 9.78 11.57
CA HIS A 372 -9.14 9.12 12.09
C HIS A 372 -8.76 7.99 13.05
N ASP A 373 -9.60 7.76 14.04
CA ASP A 373 -9.38 6.74 15.06
C ASP A 373 -9.94 5.38 14.58
N ALA A 374 -9.20 4.72 13.69
CA ALA A 374 -9.43 3.32 13.31
C ALA A 374 -8.85 2.34 14.36
N PHE A 375 -9.29 1.08 14.33
CA PHE A 375 -8.79 0.04 15.24
C PHE A 375 -7.38 -0.45 14.85
N ASN A 376 -6.63 -0.92 15.86
CA ASN A 376 -5.35 -1.65 15.87
C ASN A 376 -3.98 -0.91 15.92
N THR A 377 -3.88 0.40 15.65
CA THR A 377 -2.55 1.08 15.68
C THR A 377 -2.49 2.42 16.43
N GLY A 378 -3.56 2.83 17.12
CA GLY A 378 -3.57 4.11 17.87
C GLY A 378 -3.96 5.33 17.01
N GLY A 379 -4.73 5.08 15.95
CA GLY A 379 -5.19 6.07 14.97
C GLY A 379 -4.46 5.93 13.63
N SER A 380 -5.14 6.31 12.56
CA SER A 380 -4.64 6.27 11.19
C SER A 380 -4.37 7.69 10.69
N ASN A 381 -3.14 7.95 10.25
CA ASN A 381 -2.76 9.14 9.51
C ASN A 381 -3.30 9.04 8.08
N GLY A 382 -4.60 9.28 7.92
CA GLY A 382 -5.28 9.21 6.62
C GLY A 382 -4.65 10.12 5.56
N GLU A 383 -3.97 11.20 5.95
CA GLU A 383 -3.23 12.05 5.00
C GLU A 383 -2.01 11.32 4.43
N PHE A 384 -1.22 10.64 5.25
CA PHE A 384 -0.11 9.82 4.78
C PHE A 384 -0.57 8.70 3.84
N TYR A 385 -1.58 7.93 4.26
CA TYR A 385 -2.06 6.81 3.46
C TYR A 385 -2.66 7.24 2.12
N HIS A 386 -3.38 8.37 2.07
CA HIS A 386 -4.02 8.83 0.83
C HIS A 386 -3.09 9.58 -0.13
N TYR A 387 -1.98 10.16 0.34
CA TYR A 387 -1.18 11.05 -0.50
C TYR A 387 0.29 10.64 -0.64
N ALA A 388 0.87 9.95 0.33
CA ALA A 388 2.29 9.63 0.32
C ALA A 388 2.60 8.15 0.09
N LEU A 389 1.85 7.23 0.71
CA LEU A 389 2.25 5.82 0.76
C LEU A 389 2.42 5.19 -0.64
N ALA A 390 1.38 5.22 -1.48
CA ALA A 390 1.47 4.72 -2.86
C ALA A 390 2.53 5.45 -3.70
N LYS A 391 2.79 6.72 -3.38
CA LYS A 391 3.84 7.51 -4.05
C LYS A 391 5.24 7.12 -3.61
N LEU A 392 5.46 6.58 -2.41
CA LEU A 392 6.76 6.00 -2.05
C LEU A 392 7.09 4.83 -2.98
N ALA A 393 6.15 3.88 -3.13
CA ALA A 393 6.32 2.72 -4.00
C ALA A 393 6.46 3.09 -5.48
N SER A 394 5.54 3.90 -6.03
CA SER A 394 5.61 4.25 -7.45
C SER A 394 6.86 5.07 -7.78
N SER A 395 7.31 5.95 -6.89
CA SER A 395 8.57 6.68 -7.11
C SER A 395 9.78 5.75 -7.10
N ALA A 396 9.87 4.80 -6.16
CA ALA A 396 10.93 3.80 -6.17
C ALA A 396 10.89 2.96 -7.46
N ALA A 397 9.70 2.53 -7.89
CA ALA A 397 9.52 1.77 -9.12
C ALA A 397 9.95 2.53 -10.38
N HIS A 398 9.70 3.85 -10.44
CA HIS A 398 10.10 4.69 -11.57
C HIS A 398 11.60 5.01 -11.59
N LEU A 399 12.19 5.24 -10.42
CA LEU A 399 13.53 5.81 -10.28
C LEU A 399 14.64 4.76 -10.13
N ASP A 400 14.27 3.54 -9.75
CA ASP A 400 15.21 2.44 -9.58
C ASP A 400 15.16 1.48 -10.78
N PRO A 401 16.27 1.32 -11.53
CA PRO A 401 16.30 0.45 -12.69
C PRO A 401 16.03 -1.02 -12.37
N LEU A 402 16.33 -1.49 -11.16
CA LEU A 402 16.08 -2.89 -10.78
C LEU A 402 14.59 -3.21 -10.76
N LYS A 403 13.77 -2.24 -10.32
CA LYS A 403 12.32 -2.41 -10.20
C LYS A 403 11.61 -2.54 -11.53
N ASN A 404 12.21 -2.02 -12.61
CA ASN A 404 11.63 -2.05 -13.95
C ASN A 404 10.17 -1.52 -13.98
N GLY A 405 9.86 -0.49 -13.19
CA GLY A 405 8.50 0.06 -13.10
C GLY A 405 7.52 -0.76 -12.27
N ASN A 406 7.94 -1.83 -11.58
CA ASN A 406 7.09 -2.67 -10.76
C ASN A 406 6.87 -2.09 -9.36
N SER A 407 5.62 -1.75 -9.07
CA SER A 407 5.13 -1.26 -7.79
C SER A 407 4.00 -2.15 -7.29
N MET A 408 4.05 -2.54 -6.02
CA MET A 408 3.16 -3.55 -5.45
C MET A 408 2.56 -3.07 -4.13
N CYS A 409 1.33 -3.51 -3.87
CA CYS A 409 0.63 -3.26 -2.61
C CYS A 409 -0.01 -4.55 -2.10
N GLU A 410 0.31 -4.99 -0.89
CA GLU A 410 -0.62 -5.84 -0.13
C GLU A 410 -1.88 -5.04 0.15
N ALA A 411 -3.08 -5.58 -0.11
CA ALA A 411 -4.31 -4.83 0.07
C ALA A 411 -5.48 -5.70 0.54
N PHE A 412 -6.49 -5.04 1.11
CA PHE A 412 -7.78 -5.62 1.54
C PHE A 412 -7.68 -6.48 2.82
N GLY A 413 -6.51 -6.55 3.44
CA GLY A 413 -6.31 -7.31 4.66
C GLY A 413 -6.84 -6.59 5.90
N ALA A 414 -7.38 -7.32 6.86
CA ALA A 414 -7.80 -6.77 8.14
C ALA A 414 -8.72 -5.53 8.02
N TYR A 415 -9.62 -5.49 7.03
CA TYR A 415 -10.70 -4.50 6.97
C TYR A 415 -11.99 -4.98 7.68
N GLY A 416 -12.04 -6.25 8.04
CA GLY A 416 -13.17 -6.96 8.62
C GLY A 416 -14.29 -7.26 7.62
N TRP A 417 -15.36 -7.90 8.07
CA TRP A 417 -16.40 -8.44 7.19
C TRP A 417 -17.25 -7.35 6.49
N ASN A 418 -17.13 -6.08 6.91
CA ASN A 418 -17.78 -4.95 6.26
C ASN A 418 -17.19 -4.64 4.87
N GLU A 419 -15.95 -5.03 4.58
CA GLU A 419 -15.36 -4.81 3.28
C GLU A 419 -16.04 -5.68 2.21
N GLY A 420 -16.32 -5.06 1.06
CA GLY A 420 -16.89 -5.69 -0.11
C GLY A 420 -16.27 -5.13 -1.40
N LEU A 421 -16.71 -5.67 -2.54
CA LEU A 421 -16.16 -5.35 -3.87
C LEU A 421 -16.19 -3.86 -4.20
N LYS A 422 -17.15 -3.11 -3.67
CA LYS A 422 -17.25 -1.66 -3.88
C LYS A 422 -16.10 -0.91 -3.22
N MET A 423 -15.78 -1.26 -1.97
CA MET A 423 -14.64 -0.69 -1.24
C MET A 423 -13.32 -1.16 -1.86
N MET A 424 -13.20 -2.45 -2.19
CA MET A 424 -12.02 -2.99 -2.87
C MET A 424 -11.75 -2.27 -4.19
N LYS A 425 -12.79 -1.98 -4.99
CA LYS A 425 -12.67 -1.22 -6.25
C LYS A 425 -12.23 0.22 -6.03
N TRP A 426 -12.72 0.89 -4.97
CA TRP A 426 -12.27 2.24 -4.62
C TRP A 426 -10.79 2.24 -4.22
N ILE A 427 -10.37 1.30 -3.36
CA ILE A 427 -8.99 1.18 -2.90
C ILE A 427 -8.07 0.82 -4.08
N ALA A 428 -8.48 -0.11 -4.95
CA ALA A 428 -7.69 -0.47 -6.14
C ALA A 428 -7.49 0.74 -7.08
N ASP A 429 -8.55 1.50 -7.37
CA ASP A 429 -8.42 2.73 -8.18
C ASP A 429 -7.51 3.76 -7.51
N HIS A 430 -7.64 3.96 -6.18
CA HIS A 430 -6.81 4.85 -5.39
C HIS A 430 -5.31 4.51 -5.50
N LEU A 431 -4.98 3.21 -5.47
CA LEU A 431 -3.63 2.70 -5.61
C LEU A 431 -3.12 2.86 -7.05
N ILE A 432 -3.92 2.43 -8.04
CA ILE A 432 -3.54 2.41 -9.46
C ILE A 432 -3.33 3.83 -10.00
N VAL A 433 -4.21 4.78 -9.67
CA VAL A 433 -4.09 6.17 -10.14
C VAL A 433 -2.80 6.84 -9.62
N ARG A 434 -2.22 6.32 -8.52
CA ARG A 434 -0.94 6.77 -7.94
C ARG A 434 0.26 5.93 -8.40
N GLY A 435 0.05 5.01 -9.34
CA GLY A 435 1.08 4.23 -10.01
C GLY A 435 1.39 2.88 -9.39
N ILE A 436 0.50 2.31 -8.55
CA ILE A 436 0.58 0.88 -8.17
C ILE A 436 0.11 0.01 -9.33
N ASN A 437 0.86 -1.04 -9.67
CA ASN A 437 0.52 -1.88 -10.81
C ASN A 437 0.57 -3.39 -10.54
N HIS A 438 0.74 -3.77 -9.27
CA HIS A 438 0.52 -5.12 -8.78
C HIS A 438 -0.16 -5.04 -7.41
N ILE A 439 -1.10 -5.94 -7.14
CA ILE A 439 -1.77 -6.03 -5.85
C ILE A 439 -1.65 -7.47 -5.35
N VAL A 440 -1.44 -7.61 -4.04
CA VAL A 440 -1.47 -8.87 -3.29
C VAL A 440 -2.74 -8.85 -2.43
N PRO A 441 -3.89 -9.37 -2.93
CA PRO A 441 -5.12 -9.39 -2.17
C PRO A 441 -5.04 -10.29 -0.93
N HIS A 442 -5.38 -9.74 0.23
CA HIS A 442 -5.52 -10.48 1.48
C HIS A 442 -7.01 -10.75 1.77
N ALA A 443 -7.51 -11.98 1.91
CA ALA A 443 -6.83 -13.26 1.66
C ALA A 443 -7.84 -14.40 1.34
N PHE A 444 -7.32 -15.52 0.85
CA PHE A 444 -8.02 -16.81 0.83
C PHE A 444 -7.58 -17.66 2.02
N ASP A 445 -8.48 -17.85 2.98
CA ASP A 445 -8.26 -18.67 4.18
C ASP A 445 -9.07 -19.98 4.12
N PRO A 446 -8.41 -21.15 4.06
CA PRO A 446 -9.09 -22.45 4.06
C PRO A 446 -9.59 -22.91 5.44
N LYS A 447 -9.29 -22.21 6.54
CA LYS A 447 -9.83 -22.53 7.87
C LYS A 447 -11.34 -22.58 7.87
N LYS A 448 -11.89 -23.40 8.77
CA LYS A 448 -13.33 -23.54 8.95
C LYS A 448 -13.97 -22.20 9.30
N PHE A 449 -14.97 -21.79 8.51
CA PHE A 449 -15.79 -20.61 8.81
C PHE A 449 -16.65 -20.80 10.09
N PRO A 450 -16.81 -19.77 10.95
CA PRO A 450 -16.16 -18.47 10.86
C PRO A 450 -14.75 -18.48 11.44
N ASP A 451 -13.85 -17.78 10.76
CA ASP A 451 -12.54 -17.42 11.28
C ASP A 451 -12.46 -15.88 11.45
N PHE A 452 -11.67 -15.43 12.42
CA PHE A 452 -11.55 -14.00 12.78
C PHE A 452 -10.11 -13.47 12.68
N ASP A 453 -9.19 -14.26 12.13
CA ASP A 453 -7.83 -13.82 11.81
C ASP A 453 -7.89 -12.94 10.55
N CYS A 454 -7.71 -11.63 10.77
CA CYS A 454 -7.65 -10.58 9.75
C CYS A 454 -8.69 -10.67 8.60
N PRO A 455 -10.01 -10.83 8.84
CA PRO A 455 -11.02 -10.78 7.78
C PRO A 455 -10.95 -9.49 6.92
N PRO A 456 -11.51 -9.49 5.70
CA PRO A 456 -12.35 -10.55 5.12
C PRO A 456 -11.57 -11.71 4.51
N HIS A 457 -12.20 -12.89 4.52
CA HIS A 457 -11.77 -14.04 3.70
C HIS A 457 -12.64 -14.11 2.45
N PHE A 458 -12.03 -14.09 1.26
CA PHE A 458 -12.78 -13.84 0.03
C PHE A 458 -13.79 -14.93 -0.31
N TYR A 459 -13.43 -16.21 -0.18
CA TYR A 459 -14.35 -17.33 -0.43
C TYR A 459 -15.18 -17.69 0.80
N ALA A 460 -14.56 -17.75 1.99
CA ALA A 460 -15.19 -18.07 3.27
C ALA A 460 -16.08 -19.34 3.21
N HIS A 461 -15.60 -20.41 2.55
CA HIS A 461 -16.37 -21.65 2.31
C HIS A 461 -17.74 -21.43 1.64
N GLY A 462 -17.80 -20.50 0.69
CA GLY A 462 -19.03 -20.14 -0.03
C GLY A 462 -19.99 -19.25 0.76
N MET A 463 -19.61 -18.79 1.96
CA MET A 463 -20.46 -17.92 2.77
C MET A 463 -20.45 -16.48 2.28
N ASN A 464 -19.39 -16.01 1.61
CA ASN A 464 -19.34 -14.66 1.08
C ASN A 464 -20.28 -14.50 -0.13
N PRO A 465 -21.39 -13.74 -0.02
CA PRO A 465 -22.36 -13.63 -1.11
C PRO A 465 -21.78 -12.91 -2.33
N GLN A 466 -20.78 -12.05 -2.16
CA GLN A 466 -20.16 -11.32 -3.28
C GLN A 466 -19.11 -12.15 -4.04
N PHE A 467 -18.72 -13.33 -3.55
CA PHE A 467 -17.63 -14.13 -4.15
C PHE A 467 -17.83 -14.39 -5.65
N ARG A 468 -19.06 -14.68 -6.07
CA ARG A 468 -19.42 -14.92 -7.48
C ARG A 468 -19.13 -13.75 -8.42
N TYR A 469 -18.93 -12.54 -7.90
CA TYR A 469 -18.65 -11.33 -8.66
C TYR A 469 -17.18 -10.91 -8.62
N PHE A 470 -16.30 -11.66 -7.93
CA PHE A 470 -14.87 -11.32 -7.82
C PHE A 470 -14.17 -11.23 -9.18
N SER A 471 -14.57 -12.06 -10.16
CA SER A 471 -14.03 -12.00 -11.52
C SER A 471 -14.35 -10.69 -12.23
N THR A 472 -15.44 -10.00 -11.86
CA THR A 472 -15.72 -8.65 -12.39
C THR A 472 -14.71 -7.65 -11.89
N PHE A 473 -14.41 -7.70 -10.59
CA PHE A 473 -13.40 -6.84 -9.95
C PHE A 473 -11.98 -7.15 -10.46
N SER A 474 -11.56 -8.40 -10.42
CA SER A 474 -10.19 -8.79 -10.75
C SER A 474 -9.85 -8.54 -12.22
N ASN A 475 -10.78 -8.79 -13.15
CA ASN A 475 -10.58 -8.50 -14.57
C ASN A 475 -10.45 -6.99 -14.83
N TYR A 476 -11.30 -6.19 -14.17
CA TYR A 476 -11.23 -4.73 -14.23
C TYR A 476 -9.86 -4.23 -13.72
N VAL A 477 -9.43 -4.69 -12.55
CA VAL A 477 -8.17 -4.29 -11.93
C VAL A 477 -6.96 -4.75 -12.75
N ASN A 478 -6.93 -6.00 -13.24
CA ASN A 478 -5.86 -6.50 -14.10
C ASN A 478 -5.71 -5.69 -15.40
N ARG A 479 -6.81 -5.30 -16.04
CA ARG A 479 -6.79 -4.46 -17.26
C ARG A 479 -6.16 -3.09 -16.99
N LEU A 480 -6.53 -2.45 -15.89
CA LEU A 480 -5.93 -1.17 -15.51
C LEU A 480 -4.44 -1.33 -15.20
N MET A 481 -4.06 -2.31 -14.37
CA MET A 481 -2.65 -2.55 -14.06
C MET A 481 -1.82 -2.89 -15.31
N GLU A 482 -2.35 -3.64 -16.28
CA GLU A 482 -1.70 -3.88 -17.58
C GLU A 482 -1.46 -2.59 -18.37
N LEU A 483 -2.42 -1.67 -18.32
CA LEU A 483 -2.28 -0.37 -18.99
C LEU A 483 -1.20 0.52 -18.35
N PHE A 484 -1.03 0.41 -17.04
CA PHE A 484 -0.06 1.19 -16.24
C PHE A 484 1.25 0.43 -15.94
N ARG A 485 1.65 -0.47 -16.87
CA ARG A 485 2.93 -1.22 -16.85
C ARG A 485 3.73 -1.00 -18.13
N ASP A 486 5.03 -1.33 -18.05
CA ASP A 486 5.99 -1.30 -19.16
C ASP A 486 6.08 0.04 -19.90
N GLY A 487 5.93 1.14 -19.16
CA GLY A 487 5.98 2.50 -19.66
C GLY A 487 6.69 3.44 -18.69
N THR A 488 6.43 4.74 -18.83
CA THR A 488 7.09 5.78 -18.02
C THR A 488 6.09 6.78 -17.46
N HIS A 489 6.36 7.27 -16.25
CA HIS A 489 5.58 8.31 -15.59
C HIS A 489 6.09 9.71 -15.99
N PRO A 490 5.30 10.55 -16.69
CA PRO A 490 5.81 11.79 -17.30
C PRO A 490 5.95 12.98 -16.32
N ALA A 491 6.14 12.73 -15.02
CA ALA A 491 6.26 13.79 -14.01
C ALA A 491 7.47 14.70 -14.24
N LYS A 492 7.28 16.00 -13.95
CA LYS A 492 8.33 17.04 -14.05
C LYS A 492 8.78 17.59 -12.70
N VAL A 493 8.08 17.24 -11.62
CA VAL A 493 8.34 17.72 -10.27
C VAL A 493 8.88 16.57 -9.42
N GLY A 494 10.07 16.76 -8.84
CA GLY A 494 10.59 15.89 -7.79
C GLY A 494 10.32 16.49 -6.41
N VAL A 495 10.07 15.65 -5.41
CA VAL A 495 9.97 16.04 -4.00
C VAL A 495 11.05 15.31 -3.21
N LEU A 496 11.92 16.04 -2.52
CA LEU A 496 12.98 15.43 -1.74
C LEU A 496 12.40 14.62 -0.57
N TYR A 497 12.79 13.34 -0.49
CA TYR A 497 12.44 12.45 0.62
C TYR A 497 13.02 12.97 1.95
N PRO A 498 12.24 13.02 3.06
CA PRO A 498 12.63 13.76 4.25
C PRO A 498 13.37 12.94 5.32
N ALA A 499 13.86 11.73 5.03
CA ALA A 499 14.41 10.84 6.06
C ALA A 499 15.60 11.45 6.81
N GLU A 500 16.60 11.97 6.09
CA GLU A 500 17.78 12.58 6.71
C GLU A 500 17.43 13.82 7.53
N GLN A 501 16.43 14.60 7.07
CA GLN A 501 15.90 15.76 7.76
C GLN A 501 15.24 15.35 9.09
N GLU A 502 14.43 14.29 9.06
CA GLU A 502 13.76 13.73 10.24
C GLU A 502 14.76 13.19 11.28
N TRP A 503 15.84 12.55 10.84
CA TRP A 503 16.85 12.02 11.77
C TRP A 503 17.60 13.14 12.51
N GLY A 504 17.76 14.29 11.86
CA GLY A 504 18.59 15.38 12.34
C GLY A 504 17.86 16.51 13.06
N GLY A 505 16.54 16.67 12.91
CA GLY A 505 15.84 17.79 13.57
C GLY A 505 14.35 17.92 13.28
N GLU A 506 13.86 19.16 13.33
CA GLU A 506 12.49 19.45 12.88
C GLU A 506 12.42 19.29 11.36
N TYR A 507 11.29 18.77 10.88
CA TYR A 507 11.06 18.45 9.48
C TYR A 507 9.58 18.61 9.13
N MET A 508 9.28 18.68 7.83
CA MET A 508 7.94 18.58 7.27
C MET A 508 7.71 17.14 6.78
N PRO A 509 6.64 16.46 7.25
CA PRO A 509 6.26 15.14 6.74
C PRO A 509 5.96 15.15 5.24
N ILE A 510 6.28 14.06 4.54
CA ILE A 510 6.23 13.98 3.07
C ILE A 510 4.80 14.06 2.52
N GLU A 511 3.81 13.66 3.30
CA GLU A 511 2.40 13.72 2.92
C GLU A 511 1.89 15.15 2.72
N LYS A 512 2.54 16.15 3.35
CA LYS A 512 2.15 17.56 3.21
C LYS A 512 2.35 18.07 1.78
N PRO A 513 3.57 18.04 1.19
CA PRO A 513 3.76 18.42 -0.21
C PRO A 513 3.05 17.46 -1.17
N ALA A 514 2.99 16.17 -0.87
CA ALA A 514 2.32 15.18 -1.71
C ALA A 514 0.81 15.48 -1.87
N ARG A 515 0.13 15.81 -0.77
CA ARG A 515 -1.27 16.24 -0.77
C ARG A 515 -1.45 17.50 -1.61
N ALA A 516 -0.65 18.52 -1.34
CA ALA A 516 -0.75 19.82 -1.99
C ALA A 516 -0.56 19.71 -3.53
N LEU A 517 0.34 18.84 -4.00
CA LEU A 517 0.52 18.54 -5.42
C LEU A 517 -0.67 17.76 -6.02
N THR A 518 -1.14 16.73 -5.31
CA THR A 518 -2.26 15.87 -5.74
C THR A 518 -3.56 16.67 -5.88
N GLU A 519 -3.89 17.52 -4.90
CA GLU A 519 -5.09 18.37 -4.91
C GLU A 519 -5.05 19.45 -6.01
N HIS A 520 -3.88 19.69 -6.62
CA HIS A 520 -3.70 20.55 -7.79
C HIS A 520 -3.45 19.77 -9.08
N GLN A 521 -3.57 18.44 -9.07
CA GLN A 521 -3.37 17.56 -10.23
C GLN A 521 -1.99 17.73 -10.89
N ILE A 522 -0.95 17.89 -10.05
CA ILE A 522 0.44 17.97 -10.48
C ILE A 522 1.11 16.62 -10.18
N SER A 523 1.56 15.92 -11.21
CA SER A 523 2.28 14.66 -11.06
C SER A 523 3.71 14.88 -10.54
N PHE A 524 4.15 14.02 -9.64
CA PHE A 524 5.46 14.12 -8.99
C PHE A 524 6.01 12.74 -8.63
N ASP A 525 7.32 12.67 -8.39
CA ASP A 525 7.95 11.53 -7.73
C ASP A 525 8.76 11.99 -6.50
N ILE A 526 8.81 11.12 -5.49
CA ILE A 526 9.57 11.28 -4.26
C ILE A 526 11.00 10.79 -4.51
N ILE A 527 12.00 11.64 -4.28
CA ILE A 527 13.39 11.42 -4.67
C ILE A 527 14.25 11.36 -3.40
N SER A 528 14.89 10.22 -3.16
CA SER A 528 15.89 10.07 -2.10
C SER A 528 17.21 10.78 -2.44
N LEU A 529 18.02 11.09 -1.43
CA LEU A 529 19.37 11.62 -1.67
C LEU A 529 20.25 10.64 -2.43
N ASP A 530 20.02 9.33 -2.29
CA ASP A 530 20.76 8.29 -3.01
C ASP A 530 20.44 8.32 -4.52
N TYR A 531 19.16 8.42 -4.90
CA TYR A 531 18.78 8.58 -6.30
C TYR A 531 19.26 9.92 -6.87
N LEU A 532 19.18 11.00 -6.08
CA LEU A 532 19.67 12.31 -6.50
C LEU A 532 21.20 12.33 -6.69
N ALA A 533 21.94 11.55 -5.91
CA ALA A 533 23.38 11.41 -6.07
C ALA A 533 23.73 10.83 -7.46
N GLY A 534 22.96 9.83 -7.91
CA GLY A 534 23.08 9.18 -9.21
C GLY A 534 22.50 9.96 -10.39
N ALA A 535 21.81 11.08 -10.16
CA ALA A 535 21.13 11.84 -11.21
C ALA A 535 22.09 12.44 -12.25
N GLU A 536 21.73 12.34 -13.54
CA GLU A 536 22.39 13.06 -14.63
C GLU A 536 21.84 14.49 -14.69
N VAL A 537 22.67 15.49 -14.39
CA VAL A 537 22.27 16.90 -14.39
C VAL A 537 22.55 17.55 -15.74
N LYS A 538 21.53 18.20 -16.31
CA LYS A 538 21.56 18.92 -17.60
C LYS A 538 21.13 20.37 -17.38
N GLU A 539 21.20 21.19 -18.42
CA GLU A 539 20.72 22.58 -18.34
C GLU A 539 19.21 22.60 -18.03
N GLN A 540 18.83 23.23 -16.92
CA GLN A 540 17.46 23.38 -16.40
C GLN A 540 16.75 22.08 -16.02
N GLN A 541 17.42 20.93 -16.09
CA GLN A 541 16.79 19.61 -15.94
C GLN A 541 17.72 18.60 -15.26
N TYR A 542 17.15 17.56 -14.65
CA TYR A 542 17.90 16.41 -14.15
C TYR A 542 17.18 15.10 -14.47
N VAL A 543 17.95 14.05 -14.73
CA VAL A 543 17.43 12.76 -15.19
C VAL A 543 17.83 11.64 -14.22
N ILE A 544 16.85 10.84 -13.82
CA ILE A 544 17.04 9.63 -12.99
C ILE A 544 16.29 8.50 -13.67
N ASN A 545 16.99 7.41 -14.01
CA ASN A 545 16.42 6.24 -14.70
C ASN A 545 15.54 6.60 -15.92
N GLY A 546 16.00 7.56 -16.73
CA GLY A 546 15.26 8.04 -17.91
C GLY A 546 14.12 9.03 -17.62
N GLN A 547 13.70 9.20 -16.35
CA GLN A 547 12.71 10.20 -15.95
C GLN A 547 13.35 11.58 -15.88
N ASN A 548 12.68 12.58 -16.47
CA ASN A 548 13.22 13.93 -16.63
C ASN A 548 12.43 14.94 -15.82
N PHE A 549 13.10 15.58 -14.85
CA PHE A 549 12.55 16.54 -13.92
C PHE A 549 13.10 17.96 -14.15
N GLU A 550 12.26 18.96 -13.89
CA GLU A 550 12.58 20.39 -14.05
C GLU A 550 12.56 21.15 -12.70
N VAL A 551 11.88 20.57 -11.71
CA VAL A 551 11.68 21.15 -10.38
C VAL A 551 12.13 20.15 -9.30
N MET A 552 12.75 20.67 -8.25
CA MET A 552 13.00 19.94 -7.00
C MET A 552 12.37 20.71 -5.84
N LEU A 553 11.32 20.14 -5.23
CA LEU A 553 10.76 20.64 -3.98
C LEU A 553 11.53 20.07 -2.80
N VAL A 554 11.96 20.94 -1.89
CA VAL A 554 12.68 20.57 -0.66
C VAL A 554 11.78 20.87 0.53
N PRO A 555 11.22 19.85 1.20
CA PRO A 555 10.40 20.04 2.39
C PRO A 555 11.14 20.79 3.50
N TYR A 556 10.41 21.55 4.31
CA TYR A 556 10.99 22.29 5.44
C TYR A 556 11.79 21.38 6.36
N SER A 557 12.96 21.85 6.81
CA SER A 557 13.76 21.17 7.82
C SER A 557 14.74 22.11 8.53
N THR A 558 15.16 21.74 9.73
CA THR A 558 16.26 22.43 10.45
C THR A 558 17.62 21.79 10.23
N PHE A 559 17.66 20.62 9.58
CA PHE A 559 18.88 19.87 9.31
C PHE A 559 18.86 19.36 7.86
N LEU A 560 20.00 19.51 7.19
CA LEU A 560 20.27 18.89 5.89
C LEU A 560 21.75 18.47 5.89
N PRO A 561 22.07 17.20 5.60
CA PRO A 561 23.46 16.74 5.60
C PRO A 561 24.26 17.44 4.51
N GLN A 562 25.59 17.48 4.69
CA GLN A 562 26.49 18.19 3.77
C GLN A 562 26.35 17.70 2.32
N GLN A 563 26.24 16.38 2.12
CA GLN A 563 25.99 15.79 0.80
C GLN A 563 24.70 16.31 0.17
N GLY A 564 23.61 16.43 0.95
CA GLY A 564 22.34 16.98 0.46
C GLY A 564 22.47 18.44 -0.01
N LYS A 565 23.22 19.27 0.73
CA LYS A 565 23.51 20.66 0.34
C LYS A 565 24.28 20.73 -0.98
N GLU A 566 25.27 19.87 -1.15
CA GLU A 566 26.09 19.80 -2.37
C GLU A 566 25.28 19.36 -3.59
N LEU A 567 24.43 18.34 -3.42
CA LEU A 567 23.57 17.83 -4.49
C LEU A 567 22.53 18.86 -4.94
N LEU A 568 21.87 19.55 -3.99
CA LEU A 568 20.93 20.62 -4.31
C LEU A 568 21.63 21.81 -4.97
N GLY A 569 22.80 22.22 -4.47
CA GLY A 569 23.59 23.28 -5.09
C GLY A 569 24.02 22.95 -6.53
N ARG A 570 24.29 21.67 -6.83
CA ARG A 570 24.56 21.20 -8.20
C ARG A 570 23.34 21.37 -9.11
N LEU A 571 22.12 21.09 -8.62
CA LEU A 571 20.90 21.34 -9.37
C LEU A 571 20.71 22.84 -9.65
N GLU A 572 20.83 23.70 -8.62
CA GLU A 572 20.68 25.15 -8.76
C GLU A 572 21.67 25.75 -9.79
N GLN A 573 22.93 25.31 -9.75
CA GLN A 573 23.97 25.76 -10.68
C GLN A 573 23.68 25.38 -12.15
N SER A 574 22.92 24.30 -12.36
CA SER A 574 22.49 23.87 -13.69
C SER A 574 21.24 24.58 -14.21
N GLY A 575 20.61 25.42 -13.37
CA GLY A 575 19.38 26.13 -13.70
C GLY A 575 18.09 25.38 -13.39
N VAL A 576 18.16 24.20 -12.76
CA VAL A 576 16.98 23.49 -12.23
C VAL A 576 16.32 24.36 -11.17
N ARG A 577 14.98 24.40 -11.17
CA ARG A 577 14.24 25.19 -10.18
C ARG A 577 14.14 24.42 -8.86
N VAL A 578 15.00 24.75 -7.90
CA VAL A 578 14.94 24.23 -6.54
C VAL A 578 14.08 25.16 -5.68
N ILE A 579 13.06 24.62 -5.02
CA ILE A 579 12.12 25.39 -4.18
C ILE A 579 12.15 24.83 -2.77
N TYR A 580 12.56 25.67 -1.82
CA TYR A 580 12.55 25.33 -0.40
C TYR A 580 11.21 25.72 0.21
N LEU A 581 10.50 24.74 0.77
CA LEU A 581 9.22 24.97 1.42
C LEU A 581 9.43 25.56 2.82
N GLU A 582 8.56 26.51 3.19
CA GLU A 582 8.47 27.01 4.55
C GLU A 582 7.80 25.99 5.47
N LYS A 583 7.93 26.16 6.79
CA LYS A 583 7.32 25.27 7.80
C LYS A 583 5.82 25.09 7.59
N GLU A 584 5.14 26.18 7.25
CA GLU A 584 3.70 26.23 7.01
C GLU A 584 3.41 26.13 5.50
N ILE A 585 3.09 24.94 5.01
CA ILE A 585 2.95 24.68 3.57
C ILE A 585 1.88 25.54 2.88
N TYR A 586 0.82 25.93 3.61
CA TYR A 586 -0.26 26.76 3.08
C TYR A 586 0.17 28.21 2.74
N ASN A 587 1.37 28.62 3.14
CA ASN A 587 1.97 29.87 2.66
C ASN A 587 2.48 29.76 1.21
N PHE A 588 2.64 28.54 0.70
CA PHE A 588 3.09 28.28 -0.66
C PHE A 588 1.89 28.19 -1.62
N ASP A 589 1.81 29.13 -2.57
CA ASP A 589 0.76 29.15 -3.59
C ASP A 589 1.09 28.14 -4.71
N MET A 590 0.65 26.89 -4.53
CA MET A 590 0.87 25.79 -5.48
C MET A 590 0.42 26.14 -6.89
N GLN A 591 -0.76 26.74 -7.05
CA GLN A 591 -1.30 27.08 -8.36
C GLN A 591 -0.45 28.14 -9.06
N LYS A 592 -0.04 29.20 -8.35
CA LYS A 592 0.80 30.26 -8.91
C LYS A 592 2.19 29.76 -9.26
N GLU A 593 2.78 28.95 -8.38
CA GLU A 593 4.18 28.56 -8.51
C GLU A 593 4.36 27.36 -9.44
N LEU A 594 3.44 26.39 -9.45
CA LEU A 594 3.58 25.12 -10.17
C LEU A 594 2.40 24.77 -11.09
N GLY A 595 1.37 25.62 -11.20
CA GLY A 595 0.17 25.35 -12.03
C GLY A 595 0.44 25.13 -13.53
N GLN A 596 1.65 25.44 -14.02
CA GLN A 596 2.06 25.10 -15.38
C GLN A 596 2.33 23.59 -15.58
N TYR A 597 2.55 22.84 -14.49
CA TYR A 597 2.81 21.39 -14.49
C TYR A 597 1.56 20.56 -14.19
N GLN A 598 0.36 21.16 -14.21
CA GLN A 598 -0.88 20.41 -14.05
C GLN A 598 -1.10 19.48 -15.25
N ALA A 599 -1.37 18.21 -14.97
CA ALA A 599 -1.68 17.18 -15.95
C ALA A 599 -2.91 17.54 -16.79
N VAL A 600 -3.91 18.13 -16.13
CA VAL A 600 -5.20 18.53 -16.72
C VAL A 600 -5.61 19.86 -16.11
N LYS A 601 -6.19 20.74 -16.93
CA LYS A 601 -6.73 22.02 -16.47
C LYS A 601 -8.25 21.95 -16.44
N PHE A 602 -8.82 22.24 -15.28
CA PHE A 602 -10.27 22.30 -15.06
C PHE A 602 -10.75 23.73 -14.90
N THR A 603 -12.04 23.95 -15.14
CA THR A 603 -12.67 25.26 -14.94
C THR A 603 -12.81 25.64 -13.46
N ASN A 604 -12.98 24.64 -12.60
CA ASN A 604 -13.06 24.76 -11.15
C ASN A 604 -12.00 23.88 -10.49
N ALA A 605 -11.64 24.16 -9.23
CA ALA A 605 -10.78 23.28 -8.45
C ALA A 605 -11.56 22.04 -7.97
N TYR A 606 -10.99 20.86 -8.17
CA TYR A 606 -11.54 19.59 -7.69
C TYR A 606 -10.45 18.81 -6.93
N PRO A 607 -10.23 19.10 -5.62
CA PRO A 607 -9.14 18.49 -4.85
C PRO A 607 -9.18 16.94 -4.78
N GLU A 608 -10.38 16.36 -4.85
CA GLU A 608 -10.60 14.90 -4.80
C GLU A 608 -10.73 14.26 -6.19
N LEU A 609 -10.50 15.02 -7.26
CA LEU A 609 -10.32 14.48 -8.61
C LEU A 609 -8.85 14.16 -8.82
N VAL A 610 -8.48 12.91 -8.58
CA VAL A 610 -7.08 12.46 -8.69
C VAL A 610 -6.76 12.12 -10.14
N VAL A 611 -5.54 12.45 -10.54
CA VAL A 611 -5.03 12.24 -11.90
C VAL A 611 -3.82 11.33 -11.87
N GLY A 612 -3.84 10.29 -12.70
CA GLY A 612 -2.72 9.42 -12.98
C GLY A 612 -2.28 9.58 -14.43
N GLU A 613 -1.03 9.96 -14.66
CA GLU A 613 -0.44 10.10 -15.99
C GLU A 613 0.51 8.93 -16.28
N TYR A 614 0.53 8.43 -17.52
CA TYR A 614 1.46 7.39 -17.92
C TYR A 614 1.73 7.45 -19.43
N MET A 615 2.92 7.01 -19.84
CA MET A 615 3.30 6.89 -21.25
C MET A 615 3.60 5.42 -21.56
N LYS A 616 2.78 4.78 -22.40
CA LYS A 616 3.01 3.40 -22.88
C LYS A 616 3.06 3.41 -24.40
N ASN A 617 4.12 2.89 -25.02
CA ASN A 617 4.24 2.81 -26.49
C ASN A 617 4.01 4.16 -27.22
N ASN A 618 4.46 5.29 -26.65
CA ASN A 618 4.20 6.67 -27.10
C ASN A 618 2.72 7.12 -27.07
N VAL A 619 1.84 6.33 -26.45
CA VAL A 619 0.47 6.73 -26.12
C VAL A 619 0.47 7.32 -24.72
N TYR A 620 -0.12 8.51 -24.59
CA TYR A 620 -0.39 9.12 -23.30
C TYR A 620 -1.67 8.54 -22.71
N CYS A 621 -1.54 7.91 -21.56
CA CYS A 621 -2.62 7.31 -20.79
C CYS A 621 -2.94 8.23 -19.61
N LEU A 622 -4.21 8.59 -19.48
CA LEU A 622 -4.69 9.49 -18.45
C LEU A 622 -5.85 8.84 -17.69
N MET A 623 -5.62 8.50 -16.43
CA MET A 623 -6.68 8.05 -15.50
C MET A 623 -7.17 9.22 -14.67
N LEU A 624 -8.48 9.37 -14.59
CA LEU A 624 -9.15 10.31 -13.69
C LEU A 624 -10.01 9.51 -12.73
N PHE A 625 -9.91 9.80 -11.44
CA PHE A 625 -10.68 9.11 -10.41
C PHE A 625 -11.35 10.11 -9.47
N ASN A 626 -12.67 9.97 -9.32
CA ASN A 626 -13.42 10.72 -8.32
C ASN A 626 -13.38 10.00 -6.97
N GLU A 627 -12.45 10.42 -6.12
CA GLU A 627 -12.31 9.86 -4.77
C GLU A 627 -13.43 10.29 -3.83
N ASN A 628 -14.15 11.37 -4.16
CA ASN A 628 -15.25 11.86 -3.33
C ASN A 628 -16.39 10.82 -3.31
N ILE A 629 -16.86 10.48 -2.11
CA ILE A 629 -17.88 9.44 -1.90
C ILE A 629 -19.34 9.93 -2.04
N GLY A 630 -19.57 11.24 -2.19
CA GLY A 630 -20.90 11.86 -2.18
C GLY A 630 -21.20 12.82 -3.35
N ASN A 631 -20.19 13.44 -3.95
CA ASN A 631 -20.34 14.48 -4.96
C ASN A 631 -19.97 13.97 -6.36
N THR A 632 -20.78 14.33 -7.34
CA THR A 632 -20.46 14.14 -8.76
C THR A 632 -19.53 15.25 -9.24
N ILE A 633 -18.49 14.88 -9.97
CA ILE A 633 -17.69 15.84 -10.75
C ILE A 633 -18.44 16.11 -12.05
N ASP A 634 -18.66 17.39 -12.36
CA ASP A 634 -19.22 17.84 -13.63
C ASP A 634 -18.41 19.06 -14.10
N THR A 635 -17.57 18.86 -15.11
CA THR A 635 -16.68 19.89 -15.61
C THR A 635 -16.37 19.72 -17.10
N GLU A 636 -15.90 20.78 -17.75
CA GLU A 636 -15.34 20.66 -19.11
C GLU A 636 -13.87 20.27 -19.01
N MET A 637 -13.48 19.28 -19.80
CA MET A 637 -12.10 18.83 -19.91
C MET A 637 -11.61 19.02 -21.34
N THR A 638 -10.33 19.36 -21.49
CA THR A 638 -9.65 19.39 -22.79
C THR A 638 -8.36 18.58 -22.72
N ILE A 639 -8.23 17.60 -23.59
CA ILE A 639 -7.02 16.79 -23.81
C ILE A 639 -6.43 17.25 -25.14
N SER A 640 -5.30 17.98 -25.12
CA SER A 640 -4.82 18.75 -26.27
C SER A 640 -3.42 18.36 -26.74
N ASP A 641 -3.31 17.69 -27.89
CA ASP A 641 -2.05 17.59 -28.67
C ASP A 641 -2.24 17.47 -30.20
N GLY A 642 -3.48 17.36 -30.71
CA GLY A 642 -3.77 17.14 -32.13
C GLY A 642 -4.00 15.67 -32.54
N ASN A 643 -3.70 14.71 -31.67
CA ASN A 643 -3.95 13.27 -31.86
C ASN A 643 -5.39 12.86 -31.52
N ALA A 644 -5.78 11.68 -31.97
CA ALA A 644 -7.05 11.07 -31.59
C ALA A 644 -7.05 10.70 -30.11
N VAL A 645 -8.21 10.80 -29.47
CA VAL A 645 -8.41 10.47 -28.06
C VAL A 645 -9.42 9.34 -27.99
N TYR A 646 -9.14 8.33 -27.17
CA TYR A 646 -9.99 7.18 -26.97
C TYR A 646 -10.34 7.05 -25.49
N ARG A 647 -11.62 6.89 -25.16
CA ARG A 647 -12.06 6.51 -23.83
C ARG A 647 -11.99 4.99 -23.69
N TYR A 648 -11.31 4.50 -22.66
CA TYR A 648 -11.25 3.09 -22.32
C TYR A 648 -12.21 2.78 -21.17
N ASP A 649 -13.12 1.83 -21.41
CA ASP A 649 -13.97 1.24 -20.37
C ASP A 649 -13.36 -0.10 -19.95
N ALA A 650 -12.74 -0.12 -18.77
CA ALA A 650 -12.08 -1.31 -18.24
C ALA A 650 -13.06 -2.39 -17.75
N PHE A 651 -14.33 -2.08 -17.47
CA PHE A 651 -15.32 -3.11 -17.15
C PHE A 651 -15.78 -3.83 -18.42
N ALA A 652 -16.17 -3.06 -19.44
CA ALA A 652 -16.63 -3.59 -20.73
C ALA A 652 -15.49 -4.08 -21.63
N ASN A 653 -14.24 -3.70 -21.34
CA ASN A 653 -13.06 -3.89 -22.18
C ASN A 653 -13.20 -3.30 -23.59
N THR A 654 -13.67 -2.06 -23.67
CA THR A 654 -13.92 -1.38 -24.95
C THR A 654 -13.21 -0.04 -25.05
N LEU A 655 -12.82 0.31 -26.27
CA LEU A 655 -12.25 1.61 -26.64
C LEU A 655 -13.20 2.35 -27.57
N THR A 656 -13.49 3.61 -27.24
CA THR A 656 -14.35 4.47 -28.03
C THR A 656 -13.61 5.76 -28.36
N GLU A 657 -13.49 6.11 -29.64
CA GLU A 657 -12.91 7.41 -30.05
C GLU A 657 -13.84 8.55 -29.60
N VAL A 658 -13.27 9.57 -28.96
CA VAL A 658 -13.98 10.71 -28.38
C VAL A 658 -13.37 12.04 -28.82
N SER A 659 -14.16 13.11 -28.71
CA SER A 659 -13.67 14.48 -28.94
C SER A 659 -12.60 14.87 -27.90
N GLN A 660 -11.59 15.62 -28.35
CA GLN A 660 -10.55 16.21 -27.49
C GLN A 660 -11.12 17.17 -26.43
N LYS A 661 -12.28 17.78 -26.71
CA LYS A 661 -13.06 18.55 -25.74
C LYS A 661 -14.35 17.82 -25.44
N SER A 662 -14.58 17.51 -24.17
CA SER A 662 -15.80 16.84 -23.72
C SER A 662 -16.22 17.30 -22.32
N GLN A 663 -17.51 17.14 -22.02
CA GLN A 663 -17.99 17.21 -20.66
C GLN A 663 -17.57 15.94 -19.92
N LEU A 664 -16.90 16.10 -18.78
CA LEU A 664 -16.52 15.04 -17.88
C LEU A 664 -17.53 15.00 -16.74
N ILE A 665 -18.28 13.91 -16.66
CA ILE A 665 -19.19 13.62 -15.55
C ILE A 665 -18.71 12.34 -14.88
N LEU A 666 -18.26 12.41 -13.63
CA LEU A 666 -17.84 11.25 -12.84
C LEU A 666 -18.67 11.18 -11.56
N GLN A 667 -19.43 10.11 -11.40
CA GLN A 667 -20.11 9.79 -10.15
C GLN A 667 -19.09 9.50 -9.04
N PRO A 668 -19.50 9.56 -7.76
CA PRO A 668 -18.69 9.01 -6.68
C PRO A 668 -18.21 7.59 -7.01
N TYR A 669 -16.97 7.25 -6.68
CA TYR A 669 -16.33 5.94 -6.97
C TYR A 669 -16.03 5.66 -8.45
N GLU A 670 -16.42 6.55 -9.37
CA GLU A 670 -16.20 6.36 -10.80
C GLU A 670 -14.79 6.81 -11.20
N SER A 671 -14.15 6.00 -12.03
CA SER A 671 -12.91 6.34 -12.72
C SER A 671 -13.08 6.19 -14.23
N VAL A 672 -12.26 6.91 -14.97
CA VAL A 672 -12.24 6.87 -16.43
C VAL A 672 -10.80 6.94 -16.91
N VAL A 673 -10.54 6.26 -18.02
CA VAL A 673 -9.22 6.28 -18.66
C VAL A 673 -9.33 6.80 -20.09
N PHE A 674 -8.40 7.67 -20.47
CA PHE A 674 -8.23 8.19 -21.81
C PHE A 674 -6.87 7.77 -22.38
N LEU A 675 -6.86 7.36 -23.64
CA LEU A 675 -5.66 7.07 -24.42
C LEU A 675 -5.53 8.10 -25.53
N GLN A 676 -4.39 8.77 -25.60
CA GLN A 676 -4.09 9.79 -26.61
C GLN A 676 -2.83 9.43 -27.38
N GLY A 677 -2.94 9.29 -28.69
CA GLY A 677 -1.82 8.91 -29.56
C GLY A 677 -2.25 8.58 -30.98
N GLU A 678 -1.31 8.11 -31.80
CA GLU A 678 -1.64 7.65 -33.14
C GLU A 678 -2.52 6.40 -33.08
N GLU A 679 -3.53 6.30 -33.95
CA GLU A 679 -4.50 5.19 -33.98
C GLU A 679 -3.80 3.81 -34.03
N ASN A 680 -2.69 3.69 -34.78
CA ASN A 680 -1.94 2.43 -34.86
C ASN A 680 -1.27 2.05 -33.55
N GLN A 681 -0.81 3.02 -32.75
CA GLN A 681 -0.19 2.78 -31.45
C GLN A 681 -1.23 2.41 -30.39
N VAL A 682 -2.39 3.09 -30.42
CA VAL A 682 -3.53 2.74 -29.55
C VAL A 682 -4.05 1.34 -29.87
N LYS A 683 -4.06 0.92 -31.15
CA LYS A 683 -4.40 -0.46 -31.54
C LYS A 683 -3.47 -1.50 -30.95
N VAL A 684 -2.17 -1.23 -30.82
CA VAL A 684 -1.23 -2.16 -30.17
C VAL A 684 -1.60 -2.35 -28.69
N ILE A 685 -1.90 -1.27 -27.97
CA ILE A 685 -2.36 -1.36 -26.58
C ILE A 685 -3.70 -2.10 -26.50
N ALA A 686 -4.62 -1.84 -27.43
CA ALA A 686 -5.90 -2.55 -27.48
C ALA A 686 -5.71 -4.06 -27.69
N GLU A 687 -4.76 -4.48 -28.54
CA GLU A 687 -4.42 -5.88 -28.77
C GLU A 687 -3.83 -6.55 -27.51
N GLU A 688 -2.96 -5.85 -26.76
CA GLU A 688 -2.40 -6.32 -25.48
C GLU A 688 -3.49 -6.52 -24.40
N LEU A 689 -4.47 -5.60 -24.34
CA LEU A 689 -5.61 -5.64 -23.42
C LEU A 689 -6.74 -6.57 -23.88
N GLU A 690 -6.64 -7.13 -25.09
CA GLU A 690 -7.73 -7.82 -25.78
C GLU A 690 -9.02 -6.97 -25.86
N ALA A 691 -8.85 -5.64 -25.95
CA ALA A 691 -9.93 -4.67 -25.98
C ALA A 691 -10.52 -4.52 -27.38
N THR A 692 -11.81 -4.21 -27.45
CA THR A 692 -12.53 -4.03 -28.72
C THR A 692 -12.85 -2.56 -28.99
N PHE A 693 -12.66 -2.12 -30.24
CA PHE A 693 -13.09 -0.79 -30.66
C PHE A 693 -14.60 -0.78 -30.93
N THR A 694 -15.30 0.20 -30.38
CA THR A 694 -16.70 0.44 -30.73
C THR A 694 -16.77 1.23 -32.04
N GLU A 695 -17.73 0.93 -32.93
CA GLU A 695 -17.89 1.58 -34.27
C GLU A 695 -18.40 3.04 -34.20
N GLY A 696 -18.06 3.75 -33.14
CA GLY A 696 -18.76 4.96 -32.70
C GLY A 696 -18.37 6.28 -33.36
N PHE A 697 -17.34 6.40 -34.20
CA PHE A 697 -16.86 7.73 -34.63
C PHE A 697 -16.95 7.98 -36.14
N ASP A 698 -17.92 8.80 -36.55
CA ASP A 698 -18.01 9.32 -37.93
C ASP A 698 -17.14 10.58 -38.09
N ARG A 699 -15.97 10.40 -38.71
CA ARG A 699 -15.02 11.49 -39.02
C ARG A 699 -15.59 12.56 -39.96
N GLY A 700 -16.69 12.29 -40.66
CA GLY A 700 -17.31 13.22 -41.62
C GLY A 700 -18.27 14.24 -41.00
N SER A 701 -18.88 13.93 -39.86
CA SER A 701 -19.89 14.79 -39.21
C SER A 701 -19.41 15.48 -37.92
N GLY A 702 -18.23 15.12 -37.40
CA GLY A 702 -17.66 15.71 -36.19
C GLY A 702 -18.50 15.44 -34.93
N LYS A 703 -19.41 14.46 -34.98
CA LYS A 703 -20.26 14.05 -33.86
C LYS A 703 -20.36 12.54 -33.76
N LYS A 704 -19.93 12.00 -32.61
CA LYS A 704 -20.72 11.07 -31.81
C LYS A 704 -20.29 11.16 -30.34
N SER A 705 -21.26 10.85 -29.48
CA SER A 705 -21.51 11.41 -28.15
C SER A 705 -20.85 10.63 -27.02
N PHE A 706 -20.03 11.32 -26.21
CA PHE A 706 -20.00 11.08 -24.77
C PHE A 706 -20.41 12.39 -24.08
N GLY A 707 -21.38 12.27 -23.18
CA GLY A 707 -22.42 13.26 -22.94
C GLY A 707 -23.72 12.73 -23.55
N THR A 708 -24.56 12.10 -22.72
CA THR A 708 -25.91 11.63 -23.06
C THR A 708 -26.73 12.80 -23.62
N ASP A 709 -26.77 12.94 -24.94
CA ASP A 709 -27.64 13.91 -25.60
C ASP A 709 -28.28 13.36 -26.88
N ASP A 710 -28.40 12.02 -26.99
CA ASP A 710 -29.71 11.52 -27.38
C ASP A 710 -30.62 12.02 -26.28
N ARG A 711 -31.48 13.01 -26.58
CA ARG A 711 -32.44 13.52 -25.62
C ARG A 711 -33.26 12.34 -25.11
N MET A 712 -32.87 11.74 -23.99
CA MET A 712 -33.58 10.60 -23.46
C MET A 712 -34.86 11.13 -22.81
N GLU A 713 -35.96 10.46 -23.07
CA GLU A 713 -37.21 10.69 -22.36
C GLU A 713 -37.21 9.84 -21.10
N ASP A 714 -37.50 10.46 -19.96
CA ASP A 714 -37.77 9.74 -18.72
C ASP A 714 -39.11 9.01 -18.88
N ARG A 715 -39.03 7.68 -18.92
CA ARG A 715 -40.15 6.74 -19.03
C ARG A 715 -40.26 5.85 -17.81
N THR A 716 -39.89 6.38 -16.65
CA THR A 716 -40.04 5.72 -15.34
C THR A 716 -41.49 5.31 -15.05
N ASP A 717 -42.48 5.94 -15.71
CA ASP A 717 -43.90 5.55 -15.67
C ASP A 717 -44.16 4.11 -16.15
N LEU A 718 -43.26 3.55 -16.97
CA LEU A 718 -43.33 2.19 -17.49
C LEU A 718 -42.81 1.13 -16.52
N LEU A 719 -42.05 1.51 -15.50
CA LEU A 719 -41.51 0.56 -14.53
C LEU A 719 -42.64 -0.10 -13.70
N PRO A 720 -42.40 -1.32 -13.18
CA PRO A 720 -43.37 -2.01 -12.33
C PRO A 720 -43.81 -1.16 -11.13
N LYS A 721 -45.13 -1.02 -10.93
CA LYS A 721 -45.70 -0.31 -9.77
C LYS A 721 -45.66 -1.13 -8.49
N LYS A 722 -45.57 -2.46 -8.62
CA LYS A 722 -45.44 -3.42 -7.52
C LYS A 722 -44.35 -4.41 -7.89
N TRP A 723 -43.52 -4.73 -6.91
CA TRP A 723 -42.41 -5.66 -7.02
C TRP A 723 -42.65 -6.84 -6.10
N LYS A 724 -42.42 -8.05 -6.59
CA LYS A 724 -42.26 -9.23 -5.73
C LYS A 724 -40.83 -9.19 -5.21
N VAL A 725 -40.67 -9.12 -3.88
CA VAL A 725 -39.34 -9.01 -3.26
C VAL A 725 -39.03 -10.28 -2.48
N THR A 726 -37.93 -10.92 -2.84
CA THR A 726 -37.50 -12.20 -2.28
C THR A 726 -36.02 -12.18 -1.93
N PHE A 727 -35.60 -13.02 -0.99
CA PHE A 727 -34.24 -13.08 -0.47
C PHE A 727 -33.68 -14.50 -0.54
N ALA A 728 -32.37 -14.59 -0.79
CA ALA A 728 -31.56 -15.80 -0.70
C ALA A 728 -30.27 -15.49 0.06
N ASP A 729 -29.92 -16.34 1.04
CA ASP A 729 -28.56 -16.34 1.60
C ASP A 729 -27.58 -17.01 0.63
N SER A 730 -26.27 -16.94 0.94
CA SER A 730 -25.21 -17.46 0.06
C SER A 730 -25.33 -18.97 -0.20
N CYS A 731 -25.85 -19.74 0.77
CA CYS A 731 -26.02 -21.20 0.64
C CYS A 731 -27.25 -21.59 -0.18
N SER A 732 -28.26 -20.73 -0.22
CA SER A 732 -29.53 -20.98 -0.92
C SER A 732 -29.54 -20.44 -2.34
N TYR A 733 -28.72 -19.43 -2.64
CA TYR A 733 -28.62 -18.84 -3.98
C TYR A 733 -28.29 -19.91 -5.04
N PRO A 734 -28.92 -19.90 -6.23
CA PRO A 734 -29.83 -18.86 -6.77
C PRO A 734 -31.32 -19.03 -6.40
N GLU A 735 -31.65 -19.92 -5.45
CA GLU A 735 -33.04 -20.17 -5.07
C GLU A 735 -33.53 -19.16 -4.02
N PHE A 736 -34.45 -18.28 -4.43
CA PHE A 736 -35.04 -17.26 -3.57
C PHE A 736 -36.21 -17.82 -2.74
N ILE A 737 -35.86 -18.42 -1.61
CA ILE A 737 -36.81 -19.16 -0.75
C ILE A 737 -37.60 -18.29 0.23
N GLU A 738 -37.14 -17.07 0.53
CA GLU A 738 -37.77 -16.21 1.52
C GLU A 738 -38.44 -14.98 0.88
N THR A 739 -39.67 -14.68 1.29
CA THR A 739 -40.38 -13.47 0.84
C THR A 739 -40.14 -12.31 1.79
N VAL A 740 -39.79 -11.15 1.24
CA VAL A 740 -39.64 -9.91 2.00
C VAL A 740 -40.99 -9.17 2.03
N PRO A 741 -41.49 -8.70 3.20
CA PRO A 741 -42.81 -8.08 3.31
C PRO A 741 -42.83 -6.63 2.79
N THR A 742 -42.46 -6.44 1.52
CA THR A 742 -42.57 -5.18 0.79
C THR A 742 -42.95 -5.46 -0.67
N GLU A 743 -43.65 -4.52 -1.29
CA GLU A 743 -43.97 -4.55 -2.72
C GLU A 743 -43.19 -3.47 -3.51
N LYS A 744 -42.15 -2.89 -2.91
CA LYS A 744 -41.39 -1.76 -3.44
C LYS A 744 -39.91 -2.08 -3.56
N LEU A 745 -39.29 -1.38 -4.49
CA LEU A 745 -37.85 -1.35 -4.69
C LEU A 745 -37.23 -0.38 -3.67
N ASP A 746 -37.09 -0.83 -2.43
CA ASP A 746 -36.64 -0.05 -1.25
C ASP A 746 -35.55 -0.81 -0.47
N LEU A 747 -34.93 -0.13 0.51
CA LEU A 747 -33.98 -0.71 1.47
C LEU A 747 -34.64 -1.77 2.35
N ILE A 748 -34.28 -3.04 2.16
CA ILE A 748 -34.83 -4.14 2.95
C ILE A 748 -34.24 -4.22 4.36
N SER A 749 -33.06 -3.63 4.60
CA SER A 749 -32.49 -3.54 5.97
C SER A 749 -33.37 -2.73 6.94
N SER A 750 -34.34 -1.96 6.43
CA SER A 750 -35.34 -1.25 7.23
C SER A 750 -36.56 -2.11 7.63
N ILE A 751 -36.63 -3.34 7.12
CA ILE A 751 -37.75 -4.27 7.33
C ILE A 751 -37.41 -5.24 8.46
N THR A 752 -38.36 -5.43 9.38
CA THR A 752 -38.18 -6.34 10.52
C THR A 752 -37.81 -7.75 10.08
N GLY A 753 -36.69 -8.27 10.59
CA GLY A 753 -36.14 -9.58 10.26
C GLY A 753 -35.06 -9.56 9.16
N PHE A 754 -34.78 -8.41 8.56
CA PHE A 754 -33.80 -8.24 7.48
C PHE A 754 -32.66 -7.28 7.86
N GLU A 755 -32.61 -6.81 9.11
CA GLU A 755 -31.62 -5.83 9.59
C GLU A 755 -30.18 -6.35 9.54
N ASN A 756 -30.00 -7.64 9.83
CA ASN A 756 -28.69 -8.29 9.97
C ASN A 756 -28.48 -9.43 8.96
N LYS A 757 -29.18 -9.39 7.82
CA LYS A 757 -29.04 -10.44 6.80
C LYS A 757 -27.95 -10.13 5.80
N SER A 758 -27.16 -11.14 5.47
CA SER A 758 -26.19 -11.11 4.37
C SER A 758 -26.64 -12.07 3.28
N GLY A 759 -26.62 -11.63 2.03
CA GLY A 759 -27.10 -12.41 0.90
C GLY A 759 -27.51 -11.55 -0.28
N THR A 760 -28.48 -12.05 -1.04
CA THR A 760 -29.00 -11.39 -2.25
C THR A 760 -30.50 -11.15 -2.10
N VAL A 761 -30.94 -9.92 -2.33
CA VAL A 761 -32.36 -9.58 -2.49
C VAL A 761 -32.67 -9.42 -3.97
N ARG A 762 -33.80 -9.98 -4.41
CA ARG A 762 -34.31 -9.90 -5.77
C ARG A 762 -35.64 -9.18 -5.78
N TYR A 763 -35.72 -8.12 -6.58
CA TYR A 763 -36.93 -7.37 -6.88
C TYR A 763 -37.41 -7.78 -8.27
N GLU A 764 -38.57 -8.41 -8.38
CA GLU A 764 -39.15 -8.85 -9.65
C GLU A 764 -40.44 -8.10 -9.98
N GLY A 765 -40.57 -7.66 -11.22
CA GLY A 765 -41.77 -6.98 -11.69
C GLY A 765 -41.96 -7.13 -13.18
N THR A 766 -43.14 -6.70 -13.64
CA THR A 766 -43.51 -6.77 -15.05
C THR A 766 -43.79 -5.38 -15.57
N MET A 767 -43.20 -5.05 -16.72
CA MET A 767 -43.48 -3.82 -17.47
C MET A 767 -44.16 -4.14 -18.80
N GLN A 768 -44.97 -3.21 -19.30
CA GLN A 768 -45.67 -3.33 -20.58
C GLN A 768 -45.16 -2.30 -21.57
N LEU A 769 -44.76 -2.75 -22.76
CA LEU A 769 -44.29 -1.90 -23.86
C LEU A 769 -45.22 -2.03 -25.06
N GLU A 770 -45.96 -0.97 -25.40
CA GLU A 770 -46.94 -1.00 -26.50
C GLU A 770 -46.30 -1.16 -27.88
N LYS A 771 -45.13 -0.55 -28.08
CA LYS A 771 -44.28 -0.66 -29.27
C LYS A 771 -42.83 -0.55 -28.87
N ILE A 772 -41.97 -1.33 -29.51
CA ILE A 772 -40.52 -1.20 -29.35
C ILE A 772 -39.92 -0.74 -30.67
N ASP A 773 -39.24 0.39 -30.61
CA ASP A 773 -38.35 0.79 -31.69
C ASP A 773 -36.99 0.17 -31.37
N THR A 774 -36.62 -0.86 -32.11
CA THR A 774 -35.42 -1.67 -31.86
C THR A 774 -34.13 -0.88 -32.06
N GLU A 775 -34.20 0.33 -32.62
CA GLU A 775 -33.06 1.22 -32.79
C GLU A 775 -32.90 2.23 -31.64
N ARG A 776 -33.86 2.32 -30.69
CA ARG A 776 -33.76 3.23 -29.55
C ARG A 776 -32.87 2.69 -28.45
N SER A 777 -31.97 3.54 -27.96
CA SER A 777 -31.22 3.30 -26.72
C SER A 777 -32.16 3.27 -25.53
N ILE A 778 -32.12 2.20 -24.72
CA ILE A 778 -32.89 2.07 -23.48
C ILE A 778 -31.92 1.85 -22.34
N GLN A 779 -32.05 2.65 -21.28
CA GLN A 779 -31.18 2.59 -20.11
C GLN A 779 -31.99 2.53 -18.83
N LEU A 780 -31.59 1.67 -17.91
CA LEU A 780 -32.08 1.63 -16.54
C LEU A 780 -30.98 2.17 -15.63
N GLU A 781 -31.30 3.21 -14.86
CA GLU A 781 -30.42 3.76 -13.83
C GLU A 781 -31.03 3.47 -12.46
N LEU A 782 -30.35 2.63 -11.69
CA LEU A 782 -30.72 2.41 -10.29
C LEU A 782 -30.27 3.63 -9.47
N GLY A 783 -30.98 3.90 -8.39
CA GLY A 783 -30.56 4.88 -7.39
C GLY A 783 -29.30 4.44 -6.64
N ASN A 784 -29.17 4.87 -5.39
CA ASN A 784 -28.12 4.35 -4.51
C ASN A 784 -28.36 2.86 -4.26
N THR A 785 -27.45 2.00 -4.73
CA THR A 785 -27.52 0.56 -4.51
C THR A 785 -26.39 0.11 -3.59
N TYR A 786 -26.73 -0.75 -2.63
CA TYR A 786 -25.85 -1.20 -1.55
C TYR A 786 -25.79 -2.75 -1.54
N GLU A 787 -24.81 -3.38 -2.18
CA GLU A 787 -23.64 -2.78 -2.85
C GLU A 787 -23.49 -3.23 -4.31
N THR A 788 -23.63 -4.52 -4.59
CA THR A 788 -23.49 -5.04 -5.95
C THR A 788 -24.86 -5.25 -6.57
N ALA A 789 -25.06 -4.86 -7.83
CA ALA A 789 -26.33 -4.93 -8.53
C ALA A 789 -26.22 -5.70 -9.85
N GLU A 790 -27.20 -6.55 -10.14
CA GLU A 790 -27.34 -7.25 -11.41
C GLU A 790 -28.78 -7.13 -11.92
N VAL A 791 -28.94 -6.84 -13.21
CA VAL A 791 -30.26 -6.62 -13.82
C VAL A 791 -30.54 -7.70 -14.86
N PHE A 792 -31.74 -8.27 -14.78
CA PHE A 792 -32.23 -9.28 -15.71
C PHE A 792 -33.46 -8.78 -16.45
N VAL A 793 -33.48 -8.97 -17.76
CA VAL A 793 -34.64 -8.69 -18.61
C VAL A 793 -35.03 -9.98 -19.33
N ASN A 794 -36.28 -10.42 -19.12
CA ASN A 794 -36.81 -11.65 -19.71
C ASN A 794 -35.94 -12.90 -19.44
N GLY A 795 -35.29 -12.93 -18.27
CA GLY A 795 -34.38 -14.00 -17.85
C GLY A 795 -32.93 -13.86 -18.34
N HIS A 796 -32.60 -12.84 -19.14
CA HIS A 796 -31.25 -12.56 -19.60
C HIS A 796 -30.59 -11.49 -18.73
N SER A 797 -29.39 -11.78 -18.19
CA SER A 797 -28.59 -10.79 -17.45
C SER A 797 -28.00 -9.74 -18.38
N GLU A 798 -28.04 -8.47 -17.99
CA GLU A 798 -27.27 -7.38 -18.61
C GLU A 798 -25.82 -7.35 -18.08
N GLY A 799 -25.54 -8.08 -17.01
CA GLY A 799 -24.27 -8.05 -16.30
C GLY A 799 -24.39 -7.32 -14.96
N VAL A 800 -23.27 -7.28 -14.26
CA VAL A 800 -23.18 -6.80 -12.88
C VAL A 800 -22.52 -5.42 -12.80
N ARG A 801 -22.89 -4.64 -11.79
CA ARG A 801 -22.24 -3.39 -11.39
C ARG A 801 -21.87 -3.51 -9.91
N ILE A 802 -20.57 -3.41 -9.61
CA ILE A 802 -20.04 -3.51 -8.24
C ILE A 802 -19.89 -2.14 -7.56
N CYS A 803 -20.14 -1.06 -8.29
CA CYS A 803 -20.05 0.32 -7.83
C CYS A 803 -20.91 1.24 -8.70
N LYS A 804 -21.02 2.51 -8.29
CA LYS A 804 -21.60 3.57 -9.12
C LYS A 804 -20.78 3.82 -10.40
N PRO A 805 -21.41 4.27 -11.50
CA PRO A 805 -22.86 4.40 -11.69
C PRO A 805 -23.56 3.04 -11.92
N TYR A 806 -24.71 2.82 -11.27
CA TYR A 806 -25.54 1.62 -11.47
C TYR A 806 -26.44 1.75 -12.70
N ARG A 807 -25.81 1.85 -13.87
CA ARG A 807 -26.48 2.01 -15.18
C ARG A 807 -26.38 0.74 -16.02
N PHE A 808 -27.51 0.34 -16.59
CA PHE A 808 -27.68 -0.89 -17.37
C PHE A 808 -28.29 -0.58 -18.73
N HIS A 809 -27.73 -1.14 -19.80
CA HIS A 809 -28.21 -0.92 -21.17
C HIS A 809 -29.19 -2.03 -21.55
N LEU A 810 -30.48 -1.70 -21.60
CA LEU A 810 -31.55 -2.67 -21.87
C LEU A 810 -31.89 -2.81 -23.36
N THR A 811 -31.20 -2.06 -24.22
CA THR A 811 -31.39 -2.08 -25.68
C THR A 811 -31.27 -3.50 -26.22
N GLY A 812 -32.28 -3.94 -26.98
CA GLY A 812 -32.31 -5.28 -27.58
C GLY A 812 -32.72 -6.43 -26.64
N LEU A 813 -32.84 -6.20 -25.32
CA LEU A 813 -33.32 -7.21 -24.36
C LEU A 813 -34.84 -7.16 -24.15
N LEU A 814 -35.44 -5.99 -24.39
CA LEU A 814 -36.88 -5.76 -24.29
C LEU A 814 -37.60 -6.19 -25.58
N ARG A 815 -38.87 -6.55 -25.46
CA ARG A 815 -39.78 -6.93 -26.56
C ARG A 815 -41.09 -6.18 -26.49
N GLU A 816 -41.87 -6.18 -27.58
CA GLU A 816 -43.25 -5.68 -27.54
C GLU A 816 -44.11 -6.51 -26.59
N GLY A 817 -45.01 -5.84 -25.86
CA GLY A 817 -45.85 -6.43 -24.83
C GLY A 817 -45.14 -6.61 -23.51
N GLU A 818 -45.32 -7.78 -22.91
CA GLU A 818 -44.94 -8.05 -21.53
C GLU A 818 -43.45 -8.38 -21.39
N ASN A 819 -42.77 -7.64 -20.51
CA ASN A 819 -41.37 -7.84 -20.17
C ASN A 819 -41.21 -8.06 -18.67
N GLN A 820 -40.46 -9.10 -18.32
CA GLN A 820 -40.06 -9.35 -16.93
C GLN A 820 -38.76 -8.61 -16.66
N LEU A 821 -38.75 -7.82 -15.59
CA LEU A 821 -37.58 -7.12 -15.10
C LEU A 821 -37.27 -7.63 -13.70
N ALA A 822 -36.02 -8.01 -13.45
CA ALA A 822 -35.55 -8.33 -12.11
C ALA A 822 -34.27 -7.56 -11.80
N VAL A 823 -34.16 -7.08 -10.57
CA VAL A 823 -32.98 -6.43 -10.02
C VAL A 823 -32.53 -7.27 -8.82
N GLU A 824 -31.31 -7.80 -8.88
CA GLU A 824 -30.67 -8.47 -7.76
C GLU A 824 -29.67 -7.51 -7.10
N VAL A 825 -29.74 -7.37 -5.78
CA VAL A 825 -28.80 -6.59 -4.98
C VAL A 825 -28.16 -7.48 -3.94
N THR A 826 -26.83 -7.41 -3.81
CA THR A 826 -26.02 -8.23 -2.92
C THR A 826 -25.21 -7.35 -1.97
N ASN A 827 -25.30 -7.59 -0.66
CA ASN A 827 -24.51 -6.89 0.38
C ASN A 827 -23.29 -7.71 0.80
N THR A 828 -22.60 -7.30 1.88
CA THR A 828 -21.41 -7.98 2.42
C THR A 828 -21.75 -8.93 3.56
N LEU A 829 -20.78 -9.72 4.01
CA LEU A 829 -20.89 -10.53 5.22
C LEU A 829 -20.98 -9.68 6.50
N GLY A 830 -20.50 -8.44 6.49
CA GLY A 830 -20.40 -7.58 7.68
C GLY A 830 -21.73 -7.18 8.32
N THR A 831 -22.83 -7.31 7.56
CA THR A 831 -24.18 -7.16 8.07
C THR A 831 -24.57 -8.29 9.03
N GLN A 832 -24.17 -9.54 8.73
CA GLN A 832 -24.42 -10.71 9.57
C GLN A 832 -23.27 -10.99 10.57
N MET A 833 -22.04 -10.81 10.12
CA MET A 833 -20.81 -11.12 10.86
C MET A 833 -20.21 -9.82 11.42
N ARG A 834 -20.32 -9.63 12.74
CA ARG A 834 -19.64 -8.54 13.43
C ARG A 834 -18.30 -9.02 13.95
N ASP A 835 -17.26 -8.22 13.75
CA ASP A 835 -15.90 -8.51 14.20
C ASP A 835 -15.27 -7.27 14.85
N ALA A 836 -14.17 -7.47 15.59
CA ALA A 836 -13.49 -6.40 16.31
C ALA A 836 -12.71 -5.45 15.39
N ILE A 837 -12.47 -5.82 14.14
CA ILE A 837 -11.72 -5.03 13.18
C ILE A 837 -12.64 -4.01 12.50
N SER A 838 -13.76 -4.44 11.94
CA SER A 838 -14.72 -3.57 11.23
C SER A 838 -15.78 -2.92 12.11
N HIS A 839 -15.74 -3.09 13.44
CA HIS A 839 -16.83 -2.65 14.32
C HIS A 839 -17.13 -1.13 14.25
N TYR A 840 -16.13 -0.32 13.91
CA TYR A 840 -16.23 1.14 13.77
C TYR A 840 -16.64 1.58 12.35
N LEU A 841 -16.51 0.71 11.35
CA LEU A 841 -16.91 1.01 9.98
C LEU A 841 -18.44 1.03 9.88
N PRO A 842 -19.02 2.02 9.18
CA PRO A 842 -20.45 2.04 8.90
C PRO A 842 -20.89 0.75 8.20
N ILE A 843 -22.01 0.18 8.64
CA ILE A 843 -22.70 -0.86 7.88
C ILE A 843 -23.58 -0.14 6.88
N GLU A 844 -23.36 -0.40 5.60
CA GLU A 844 -24.22 0.16 4.57
C GLU A 844 -25.63 -0.43 4.63
N PRO A 845 -26.65 0.31 4.14
CA PRO A 845 -27.98 -0.25 3.95
C PRO A 845 -27.97 -1.49 3.05
N PHE A 846 -29.09 -2.22 2.98
CA PHE A 846 -29.23 -3.35 2.05
C PHE A 846 -30.43 -3.15 1.14
N GLY A 847 -30.19 -3.09 -0.17
CA GLY A 847 -31.21 -2.88 -1.20
C GLY A 847 -30.91 -1.65 -2.06
N VAL A 848 -31.96 -1.04 -2.61
CA VAL A 848 -31.86 0.19 -3.41
C VAL A 848 -32.59 1.33 -2.71
N GLU A 849 -31.98 2.50 -2.73
CA GLU A 849 -32.48 3.76 -2.18
C GLU A 849 -32.58 4.81 -3.29
N GLY A 850 -33.67 5.59 -3.26
CA GLY A 850 -33.93 6.63 -4.26
C GLY A 850 -34.80 6.14 -5.42
N MET A 851 -35.00 7.00 -6.41
CA MET A 851 -35.78 6.66 -7.59
C MET A 851 -34.95 5.85 -8.59
N VAL A 852 -35.57 4.80 -9.13
CA VAL A 852 -35.05 4.08 -10.30
C VAL A 852 -35.61 4.75 -11.54
N HIS A 853 -34.73 5.10 -12.47
CA HIS A 853 -35.10 5.78 -13.70
C HIS A 853 -34.99 4.86 -14.91
N LEU A 854 -36.01 4.90 -15.77
CA LEU A 854 -35.95 4.28 -17.09
C LEU A 854 -35.88 5.39 -18.15
N TYR A 855 -34.81 5.40 -18.92
CA TYR A 855 -34.59 6.35 -19.99
C TYR A 855 -34.72 5.66 -21.35
N MET A 856 -35.43 6.30 -22.28
CA MET A 856 -35.55 5.83 -23.67
C MET A 856 -35.14 6.93 -24.65
N GLY A 857 -34.34 6.59 -25.65
CA GLY A 857 -33.97 7.51 -26.74
C GLY A 857 -35.20 8.06 -27.46
N LYS A 858 -35.17 9.36 -27.83
CA LYS A 858 -36.30 10.04 -28.47
C LYS A 858 -36.49 9.70 -29.94
#